data_AF-A0A451BHR8-F1
#
_entry.id   AF-A0A451BHR8-F1
#
_cell.length_a   1.000
_cell.length_b   1.000
_cell.length_c   1.000
_cell.angle_alpha   90.00
_cell.angle_beta   90.00
_cell.angle_gamma   90.00
#
_symmetry.space_group_name_H-M   'P 1'
#
loop_
_entity.id
_entity.type
_entity.pdbx_description
1 polymer ?
#
loop_
_entity_poly.entity_id
_entity_poly.type
_entity_poly.pdbx_seq_one_letter_code
_entity_poly.pdbx_strand_id
1 'polypeptide(L)'
;MNSTSTLSTKPLEYPAMDYAVLRREGLGHLEKMAGGSWTDFNAHDPGITILEQLCYAITDLGYRLAYDLPDLLTADSEDDPYRGLYSPARILTCHPVTPTDLRKVVIDVKGVKNAWIEIVDQGGQTTITPQVHYRSGANEIGIEADGNATDPSIEPVSLKGLYRVLIERSELEDLDGNLVRREVARRLHANRGLCEDFEEIRVLDTQDVQVTADIAIGEVENPEEVLAGIYERLSMHISPVVSFRSLGELLAAGKPVDEVFDGPLLKRGFIDTKELNDIKRKTELRTSDLIREIMTAPGVRAVRDISIAAGGEPEPWLLKLDPAKTPGLDMEKSLIRLEKDGLPVSLDAKAIIRAYRKKLSALVKSAPDARNQDLALLRGRDRRLGDYYSIQHQFPDAYGIGEMGLPDSAPPERKARARQLKAYLLFFDQLLANYFAQLENAKTLFSFEGDVSRTYFSQTIDDARLGLAGIRKGEIADHAARLQRITENPYPDPKETASSTDFSRRNRFLNHLLARFGEQLTDYSLILHDLMPEGGMSADEKLARDKQAFLADYPRISSARGAGFDYTAPNVGPTGANISGLEKRIRLALGIEGEPAASLAGGDKDGFYLVEHILLRPMEGDEHQEVPLLTGASHKDPYSLQVSFLFPDELPRFKNAAFRQFIEQTIRRETPVHLTPYVHWLDNAAMAKFEAAYRNWLEKRRGHWRGKYGL
;
A
#
# COMPACT_ATOMS: atom_id res chain seq x y z
N MET A 1 22.72 -34.63 -4.16
CA MET A 1 24.18 -34.85 -4.24
C MET A 1 24.76 -34.49 -2.89
N ASN A 2 25.44 -35.42 -2.22
CA ASN A 2 26.12 -35.19 -0.94
C ASN A 2 27.28 -34.21 -1.16
N SER A 3 27.07 -32.94 -0.83
CA SER A 3 28.14 -31.97 -0.68
C SER A 3 28.93 -32.34 0.58
N THR A 4 30.11 -32.92 0.41
CA THR A 4 31.13 -32.98 1.46
C THR A 4 31.41 -31.57 1.97
N SER A 5 30.99 -31.29 3.21
CA SER A 5 31.27 -30.03 3.91
C SER A 5 32.78 -29.92 4.18
N THR A 6 33.54 -29.37 3.25
CA THR A 6 34.93 -28.96 3.50
C THR A 6 34.91 -27.64 4.28
N LEU A 7 35.66 -27.57 5.39
CA LEU A 7 35.93 -26.32 6.08
C LEU A 7 36.54 -25.32 5.10
N SER A 8 35.91 -24.17 4.92
CA SER A 8 36.38 -23.11 4.03
C SER A 8 37.74 -22.60 4.49
N THR A 9 38.71 -22.51 3.57
CA THR A 9 40.00 -21.85 3.81
C THR A 9 39.98 -20.36 3.46
N LYS A 10 38.80 -19.81 3.12
CA LYS A 10 38.66 -18.37 2.90
C LYS A 10 38.92 -17.63 4.23
N PRO A 11 39.59 -16.47 4.19
CA PRO A 11 39.75 -15.65 5.38
C PRO A 11 38.37 -15.33 5.97
N LEU A 12 38.30 -15.33 7.30
CA LEU A 12 37.11 -14.91 8.02
C LEU A 12 36.78 -13.46 7.66
N GLU A 13 35.51 -13.19 7.44
CA GLU A 13 35.06 -11.89 6.94
C GLU A 13 35.28 -10.77 7.95
N TYR A 14 35.12 -11.07 9.24
CA TYR A 14 35.25 -10.12 10.33
C TYR A 14 36.31 -10.57 11.35
N PRO A 15 37.17 -9.65 11.85
CA PRO A 15 38.15 -9.96 12.90
C PRO A 15 37.55 -10.58 14.16
N ALA A 16 36.30 -10.22 14.50
CA ALA A 16 35.58 -10.78 15.64
C ALA A 16 35.29 -12.28 15.53
N MET A 17 35.41 -12.89 14.34
CA MET A 17 35.28 -14.33 14.15
C MET A 17 36.62 -15.07 14.34
N ASP A 18 37.74 -14.34 14.46
CA ASP A 18 39.07 -14.91 14.62
C ASP A 18 39.51 -14.81 16.09
N TYR A 19 39.44 -15.95 16.77
CA TYR A 19 39.88 -16.11 18.13
C TYR A 19 41.32 -15.63 18.37
N ALA A 20 42.25 -15.93 17.45
CA ALA A 20 43.65 -15.59 17.63
C ALA A 20 43.88 -14.07 17.53
N VAL A 21 43.11 -13.40 16.68
CA VAL A 21 43.08 -11.94 16.60
C VAL A 21 42.56 -11.34 17.90
N LEU A 22 41.39 -11.79 18.38
CA LEU A 22 40.78 -11.31 19.62
C LEU A 22 41.70 -11.51 20.83
N ARG A 23 42.35 -12.68 20.93
CA ARG A 23 43.30 -12.98 22.00
C ARG A 23 44.50 -12.05 21.97
N ARG A 24 45.07 -11.80 20.78
CA ARG A 24 46.20 -10.88 20.61
C ARG A 24 45.82 -9.45 20.99
N GLU A 25 44.63 -8.99 20.61
CA GLU A 25 44.12 -7.67 20.99
C GLU A 25 43.90 -7.57 22.50
N GLY A 26 43.26 -8.57 23.10
CA GLY A 26 43.04 -8.65 24.54
C GLY A 26 44.35 -8.60 25.35
N LEU A 27 45.36 -9.36 24.94
CA LEU A 27 46.70 -9.31 25.54
C LEU A 27 47.32 -7.91 25.40
N GLY A 28 47.21 -7.30 24.22
CA GLY A 28 47.70 -5.93 24.00
C GLY A 28 46.99 -4.89 24.88
N HIS A 29 45.71 -5.08 25.21
CA HIS A 29 45.01 -4.22 26.17
C HIS A 29 45.51 -4.44 27.60
N LEU A 30 45.70 -5.70 28.02
CA LEU A 30 46.23 -6.02 29.34
C LEU A 30 47.64 -5.45 29.56
N GLU A 31 48.53 -5.61 28.57
CA GLU A 31 49.90 -5.08 28.63
C GLU A 31 49.90 -3.55 28.80
N LYS A 32 49.06 -2.84 28.03
CA LYS A 32 48.95 -1.37 28.12
C LYS A 32 48.36 -0.89 29.45
N MET A 33 47.35 -1.58 29.98
CA MET A 33 46.62 -1.15 31.17
C MET A 33 47.30 -1.58 32.47
N ALA A 34 47.95 -2.74 32.48
CA ALA A 34 48.43 -3.41 33.68
C ALA A 34 49.88 -3.91 33.59
N GLY A 35 50.63 -3.65 32.51
CA GLY A 35 51.99 -4.17 32.33
C GLY A 35 53.01 -3.74 33.41
N GLY A 36 52.69 -2.73 34.22
CA GLY A 36 53.48 -2.36 35.39
C GLY A 36 53.21 -3.18 36.66
N SER A 37 52.07 -3.86 36.77
CA SER A 37 51.66 -4.65 37.95
C SER A 37 51.41 -6.12 37.66
N TRP A 38 51.10 -6.48 36.41
CA TRP A 38 50.92 -7.85 35.94
C TRP A 38 51.82 -8.08 34.72
N THR A 39 52.87 -8.89 34.91
CA THR A 39 53.94 -9.08 33.91
C THR A 39 53.95 -10.47 33.28
N ASP A 40 53.13 -11.40 33.79
CA ASP A 40 53.05 -12.78 33.29
C ASP A 40 51.79 -12.97 32.45
N PHE A 41 51.96 -13.06 31.13
CA PHE A 41 50.88 -13.23 30.15
C PHE A 41 50.88 -14.63 29.52
N ASN A 42 51.41 -15.63 30.22
CA ASN A 42 51.45 -17.01 29.75
C ASN A 42 50.14 -17.76 30.01
N ALA A 43 49.92 -18.85 29.27
CA ALA A 43 48.68 -19.64 29.33
C ALA A 43 48.40 -20.33 30.69
N HIS A 44 49.39 -20.42 31.57
CA HIS A 44 49.22 -20.99 32.91
C HIS A 44 48.65 -19.99 33.92
N ASP A 45 48.66 -18.69 33.59
CA ASP A 45 48.09 -17.65 34.44
C ASP A 45 46.55 -17.71 34.36
N PRO A 46 45.84 -17.82 35.50
CA PRO A 46 44.38 -17.88 35.52
C PRO A 46 43.67 -16.67 34.89
N GLY A 47 44.27 -15.49 34.94
CA GLY A 47 43.73 -14.29 34.29
C GLY A 47 43.80 -14.38 32.76
N ILE A 48 44.84 -15.01 32.21
CA ILE A 48 44.92 -15.31 30.78
C ILE A 48 43.88 -16.37 30.39
N THR A 49 43.67 -17.39 31.22
CA THR A 49 42.58 -18.36 30.99
C THR A 49 41.21 -17.68 30.92
N ILE A 50 40.94 -16.69 31.79
CA ILE A 50 39.69 -15.91 31.72
C ILE A 50 39.60 -15.15 30.40
N LEU A 51 40.66 -14.44 30.00
CA LEU A 51 40.69 -13.72 28.72
C LEU A 51 40.39 -14.66 27.55
N GLU A 52 40.99 -15.85 27.54
CA GLU A 52 40.78 -16.84 26.49
C GLU A 52 39.31 -17.29 26.40
N GLN A 53 38.63 -17.52 27.52
CA GLN A 53 37.20 -17.85 27.49
C GLN A 53 36.33 -16.68 26.99
N LEU A 54 36.70 -15.44 27.34
CA LEU A 54 36.02 -14.24 26.81
C LEU A 54 36.20 -14.13 25.30
N CYS A 55 37.42 -14.33 24.79
CA CYS A 55 37.69 -14.32 23.35
C CYS A 55 36.89 -15.40 22.61
N TYR A 56 36.73 -16.58 23.19
CA TYR A 56 35.91 -17.64 22.59
C TYR A 56 34.43 -17.28 22.52
N ALA A 57 33.85 -16.73 23.60
CA ALA A 57 32.46 -16.28 23.60
C ALA A 57 32.20 -15.13 22.61
N ILE A 58 33.14 -14.18 22.47
CA ILE A 58 33.05 -13.10 21.47
C ILE A 58 33.16 -13.67 20.04
N THR A 59 33.95 -14.73 19.85
CA THR A 59 34.05 -15.43 18.56
C THR A 59 32.72 -16.03 18.12
N ASP A 60 31.97 -16.66 19.04
CA ASP A 60 30.62 -17.15 18.77
C ASP A 60 29.66 -16.00 18.41
N LEU A 61 29.68 -14.91 19.17
CA LEU A 61 28.86 -13.73 18.86
C LEU A 61 29.17 -13.18 17.46
N GLY A 62 30.46 -13.04 17.12
CA GLY A 62 30.92 -12.61 15.80
C GLY A 62 30.47 -13.54 14.68
N TYR A 63 30.49 -14.85 14.92
CA TYR A 63 30.00 -15.85 13.97
C TYR A 63 28.49 -15.72 13.71
N ARG A 64 27.68 -15.50 14.75
CA ARG A 64 26.22 -15.33 14.61
C ARG A 64 25.83 -14.02 13.93
N LEU A 65 26.59 -12.95 14.16
CA LEU A 65 26.40 -11.67 13.47
C LEU A 65 26.60 -11.76 11.95
N ALA A 66 27.34 -12.77 11.48
CA ALA A 66 27.62 -12.99 10.06
C ALA A 66 26.57 -13.86 9.34
N TYR A 67 25.46 -14.21 9.99
CA TYR A 67 24.37 -14.91 9.31
C TYR A 67 23.66 -14.01 8.29
N ASP A 68 23.03 -14.63 7.29
CA ASP A 68 22.26 -13.92 6.27
C ASP A 68 21.12 -13.11 6.92
N LEU A 69 20.82 -11.93 6.36
CA LEU A 69 19.82 -11.02 6.91
C LEU A 69 18.44 -11.68 7.19
N PRO A 70 17.88 -12.55 6.33
CA PRO A 70 16.63 -13.24 6.66
C PRO A 70 16.72 -14.07 7.95
N ASP A 71 17.85 -14.77 8.17
CA ASP A 71 18.07 -15.56 9.38
C ASP A 71 18.24 -14.67 10.63
N LEU A 72 18.74 -13.44 10.49
CA LEU A 72 18.84 -12.46 11.59
C LEU A 72 17.50 -11.83 11.99
N LEU A 73 16.56 -11.76 11.04
CA LEU A 73 15.25 -11.12 11.24
C LEU A 73 14.14 -12.10 11.63
N THR A 74 14.34 -13.40 11.40
CA THR A 74 13.36 -14.45 11.73
C THR A 74 13.29 -14.72 13.24
N ALA A 75 12.08 -14.80 13.81
CA ALA A 75 11.86 -15.22 15.21
C ALA A 75 11.48 -16.70 15.33
N ASP A 76 10.72 -17.22 14.38
CA ASP A 76 10.37 -18.63 14.26
C ASP A 76 10.44 -18.99 12.77
N SER A 77 10.72 -20.24 12.42
CA SER A 77 10.82 -20.69 11.03
C SER A 77 9.49 -20.54 10.24
N GLU A 78 8.38 -20.30 10.93
CA GLU A 78 7.09 -19.94 10.32
C GLU A 78 6.80 -18.42 10.28
N ASP A 79 7.63 -17.59 10.92
CA ASP A 79 7.46 -16.14 10.98
C ASP A 79 7.94 -15.46 9.70
N ASP A 80 7.34 -14.30 9.38
CA ASP A 80 7.77 -13.47 8.26
C ASP A 80 8.90 -12.54 8.71
N PRO A 81 10.17 -12.74 8.27
CA PRO A 81 11.29 -11.89 8.66
C PRO A 81 11.12 -10.43 8.21
N TYR A 82 10.20 -10.18 7.27
CA TYR A 82 9.93 -8.85 6.74
C TYR A 82 8.65 -8.25 7.32
N ARG A 83 8.10 -8.77 8.42
CA ARG A 83 6.87 -8.25 9.01
C ARG A 83 6.87 -6.72 9.26
N GLY A 84 8.03 -6.16 9.60
CA GLY A 84 8.26 -4.70 9.72
C GLY A 84 8.68 -3.99 8.44
N LEU A 85 8.55 -4.61 7.27
CA LEU A 85 8.97 -4.12 5.96
C LEU A 85 7.88 -4.41 4.91
N TYR A 86 7.50 -3.41 4.13
CA TYR A 86 6.47 -3.59 3.12
C TYR A 86 7.04 -4.18 1.83
N SER A 87 6.31 -5.15 1.25
CA SER A 87 6.63 -5.70 -0.06
C SER A 87 6.35 -4.69 -1.19
N PRO A 88 6.94 -4.88 -2.39
CA PRO A 88 6.70 -4.01 -3.54
C PRO A 88 5.22 -3.82 -3.87
N ALA A 89 4.42 -4.90 -3.90
CA ALA A 89 2.98 -4.78 -4.19
C ALA A 89 2.20 -3.97 -3.14
N ARG A 90 2.71 -3.85 -1.90
CA ARG A 90 2.08 -3.04 -0.85
C ARG A 90 2.51 -1.58 -0.87
N ILE A 91 3.72 -1.27 -1.36
CA ILE A 91 4.32 0.07 -1.21
C ILE A 91 4.48 0.84 -2.51
N LEU A 92 4.64 0.16 -3.65
CA LEU A 92 4.85 0.82 -4.95
C LEU A 92 3.53 1.14 -5.67
N THR A 93 2.46 0.39 -5.40
CA THR A 93 1.14 0.65 -6.00
C THR A 93 0.50 1.91 -5.44
N CYS A 94 -0.24 2.63 -6.27
CA CYS A 94 -1.00 3.81 -5.88
C CYS A 94 -2.50 3.60 -6.12
N HIS A 95 -3.36 4.32 -5.40
CA HIS A 95 -4.76 4.43 -5.81
C HIS A 95 -4.85 5.10 -7.18
N PRO A 96 -5.93 4.89 -7.95
CA PRO A 96 -6.04 5.49 -9.27
C PRO A 96 -6.04 7.02 -9.17
N VAL A 97 -5.14 7.66 -9.93
CA VAL A 97 -5.02 9.13 -10.00
C VAL A 97 -5.35 9.65 -11.40
N THR A 98 -5.25 8.79 -12.41
CA THR A 98 -5.51 9.17 -13.81
C THR A 98 -6.77 8.51 -14.37
N PRO A 99 -7.37 9.05 -15.44
CA PRO A 99 -8.44 8.37 -16.17
C PRO A 99 -8.03 6.98 -16.66
N THR A 100 -6.75 6.77 -17.00
CA THR A 100 -6.22 5.45 -17.37
C THR A 100 -6.20 4.49 -16.20
N ASP A 101 -5.90 4.95 -14.99
CA ASP A 101 -5.94 4.10 -13.79
C ASP A 101 -7.38 3.73 -13.41
N LEU A 102 -8.30 4.70 -13.48
CA LEU A 102 -9.74 4.42 -13.31
C LEU A 102 -10.22 3.39 -14.34
N ARG A 103 -9.78 3.53 -15.60
CA ARG A 103 -10.06 2.55 -16.67
C ARG A 103 -9.56 1.15 -16.30
N LYS A 104 -8.34 1.02 -15.77
CA LYS A 104 -7.80 -0.27 -15.27
C LYS A 104 -8.69 -0.87 -14.17
N VAL A 105 -9.12 -0.05 -13.21
CA VAL A 105 -10.03 -0.49 -12.12
C VAL A 105 -11.37 -1.00 -12.66
N VAL A 106 -11.92 -0.35 -13.69
CA VAL A 106 -13.16 -0.79 -14.35
C VAL A 106 -12.95 -2.10 -15.11
N ILE A 107 -11.87 -2.24 -15.87
CA ILE A 107 -11.55 -3.46 -16.66
C ILE A 107 -11.27 -4.67 -15.75
N ASP A 108 -10.75 -4.45 -14.54
CA ASP A 108 -10.55 -5.50 -13.53
C ASP A 108 -11.88 -6.12 -13.05
N VAL A 109 -13.03 -5.49 -13.31
CA VAL A 109 -14.34 -6.06 -13.03
C VAL A 109 -14.68 -7.18 -14.01
N LYS A 110 -15.08 -8.34 -13.48
CA LYS A 110 -15.54 -9.48 -14.28
C LYS A 110 -16.76 -9.07 -15.13
N GLY A 111 -16.79 -9.47 -16.40
CA GLY A 111 -17.83 -9.08 -17.36
C GLY A 111 -17.52 -7.80 -18.13
N VAL A 112 -16.48 -7.04 -17.76
CA VAL A 112 -16.00 -5.90 -18.53
C VAL A 112 -14.95 -6.37 -19.55
N LYS A 113 -15.20 -6.09 -20.83
CA LYS A 113 -14.23 -6.31 -21.91
C LYS A 113 -13.30 -5.10 -22.04
N ASN A 114 -13.88 -3.91 -22.01
CA ASN A 114 -13.18 -2.63 -22.10
C ASN A 114 -14.01 -1.53 -21.43
N ALA A 115 -13.40 -0.38 -21.21
CA ALA A 115 -14.10 0.80 -20.71
C ALA A 115 -13.42 2.09 -21.17
N TRP A 116 -14.13 3.20 -21.09
CA TRP A 116 -13.61 4.53 -21.35
C TRP A 116 -14.05 5.49 -20.25
N ILE A 117 -13.10 6.34 -19.83
CA ILE A 117 -13.29 7.37 -18.81
C ILE A 117 -13.20 8.72 -19.51
N GLU A 118 -14.30 9.45 -19.54
CA GLU A 118 -14.43 10.74 -20.21
C GLU A 118 -14.60 11.84 -19.15
N ILE A 119 -13.91 12.97 -19.30
CA ILE A 119 -14.03 14.13 -18.42
C ILE A 119 -15.23 14.98 -18.89
N VAL A 120 -16.14 15.34 -17.99
CA VAL A 120 -17.42 15.98 -18.32
C VAL A 120 -17.29 17.47 -18.73
N ASP A 121 -16.10 18.08 -18.63
CA ASP A 121 -15.87 19.52 -18.83
C ASP A 121 -15.10 19.89 -20.12
N GLN A 122 -14.91 18.96 -21.06
CA GLN A 122 -14.13 19.22 -22.29
C GLN A 122 -15.02 19.27 -23.54
N GLY A 123 -15.58 20.46 -23.84
CA GLY A 123 -16.04 20.78 -25.20
C GLY A 123 -17.55 20.87 -25.46
N GLY A 124 -18.37 21.25 -24.48
CA GLY A 124 -19.75 21.73 -24.72
C GLY A 124 -20.76 20.68 -25.22
N GLN A 125 -20.41 19.39 -25.24
CA GLN A 125 -21.31 18.31 -25.68
C GLN A 125 -21.97 17.53 -24.53
N THR A 126 -21.59 17.79 -23.27
CA THR A 126 -22.17 17.10 -22.12
C THR A 126 -22.59 18.10 -21.05
N THR A 127 -23.89 18.22 -20.84
CA THR A 127 -24.50 18.98 -19.76
C THR A 127 -24.60 18.10 -18.51
N ILE A 128 -24.17 18.65 -17.37
CA ILE A 128 -24.52 18.11 -16.05
C ILE A 128 -26.03 18.23 -15.84
N THR A 129 -26.64 17.30 -15.10
CA THR A 129 -28.08 17.36 -14.81
C THR A 129 -28.34 17.46 -13.31
N PRO A 130 -28.95 18.55 -12.81
CA PRO A 130 -29.38 19.77 -13.52
C PRO A 130 -28.21 20.72 -13.84
N GLN A 131 -28.39 21.59 -14.85
CA GLN A 131 -27.40 22.62 -15.18
C GLN A 131 -27.36 23.71 -14.10
N VAL A 132 -26.18 23.92 -13.54
CA VAL A 132 -25.92 24.91 -12.49
C VAL A 132 -25.57 26.26 -13.10
N HIS A 133 -26.11 27.32 -12.52
CA HIS A 133 -25.92 28.71 -12.96
C HIS A 133 -25.51 29.60 -11.80
N TYR A 134 -24.68 30.60 -12.12
CA TYR A 134 -24.27 31.67 -11.20
C TYR A 134 -24.89 32.98 -11.67
N ARG A 135 -25.55 33.70 -10.74
CA ARG A 135 -26.11 35.02 -10.97
C ARG A 135 -25.17 36.09 -10.41
N SER A 136 -24.41 36.73 -11.28
CA SER A 136 -23.36 37.70 -10.89
C SER A 136 -23.92 38.94 -10.19
N GLY A 137 -25.13 39.38 -10.55
CA GLY A 137 -25.78 40.55 -9.93
C GLY A 137 -26.19 40.36 -8.47
N ALA A 138 -26.39 39.11 -8.02
CA ALA A 138 -26.86 38.79 -6.67
C ALA A 138 -25.88 37.90 -5.87
N ASN A 139 -24.81 37.40 -6.48
CA ASN A 139 -23.92 36.39 -5.91
C ASN A 139 -24.69 35.13 -5.47
N GLU A 140 -25.52 34.60 -6.37
CA GLU A 140 -26.39 33.45 -6.10
C GLU A 140 -26.05 32.28 -7.02
N ILE A 141 -26.21 31.05 -6.51
CA ILE A 141 -26.18 29.82 -7.30
C ILE A 141 -27.60 29.30 -7.44
N GLY A 142 -27.99 28.94 -8.66
CA GLY A 142 -29.28 28.36 -8.98
C GLY A 142 -29.17 27.22 -9.97
N ILE A 143 -30.33 26.64 -10.28
CA ILE A 143 -30.56 25.58 -11.25
C ILE A 143 -31.60 26.07 -12.26
N GLU A 144 -31.53 25.60 -13.50
CA GLU A 144 -32.34 26.10 -14.61
C GLU A 144 -33.84 25.74 -14.48
N ALA A 145 -34.58 26.56 -13.72
CA ALA A 145 -36.03 26.71 -13.79
C ALA A 145 -36.48 28.19 -13.58
N ASP A 146 -35.54 29.13 -13.53
CA ASP A 146 -35.83 30.57 -13.51
C ASP A 146 -36.06 31.04 -14.95
N GLY A 147 -37.32 31.24 -15.33
CA GLY A 147 -37.82 31.44 -16.70
C GLY A 147 -37.34 32.67 -17.49
N ASN A 148 -36.04 33.00 -17.48
CA ASN A 148 -35.40 33.95 -18.39
C ASN A 148 -33.96 33.51 -18.72
N ALA A 149 -33.81 32.52 -19.61
CA ALA A 149 -32.53 32.09 -20.20
C ALA A 149 -31.82 33.19 -21.05
N THR A 150 -32.29 34.43 -21.00
CA THR A 150 -31.77 35.59 -21.74
C THR A 150 -31.20 36.68 -20.83
N ASP A 151 -31.23 36.51 -19.51
CA ASP A 151 -30.61 37.46 -18.58
C ASP A 151 -29.07 37.34 -18.63
N PRO A 152 -28.34 38.38 -19.06
CA PRO A 152 -26.89 38.34 -19.17
C PRO A 152 -26.15 38.24 -17.83
N SER A 153 -26.85 38.40 -16.70
CA SER A 153 -26.29 38.20 -15.36
C SER A 153 -26.22 36.73 -14.94
N ILE A 154 -26.85 35.83 -15.71
CA ILE A 154 -26.89 34.38 -15.47
C ILE A 154 -25.83 33.70 -16.34
N GLU A 155 -24.88 33.04 -15.69
CA GLU A 155 -23.80 32.34 -16.37
C GLU A 155 -23.77 30.86 -15.99
N PRO A 156 -23.59 29.93 -16.95
CA PRO A 156 -23.44 28.51 -16.62
C PRO A 156 -22.15 28.27 -15.84
N VAL A 157 -22.23 27.39 -14.85
CA VAL A 157 -21.09 26.91 -14.07
C VAL A 157 -20.53 25.64 -14.72
N SER A 158 -19.24 25.67 -15.06
CA SER A 158 -18.50 24.51 -15.59
C SER A 158 -17.86 23.75 -14.44
N LEU A 159 -18.49 22.66 -14.00
CA LEU A 159 -17.98 21.85 -12.91
C LEU A 159 -16.81 20.98 -13.38
N LYS A 160 -15.73 20.96 -12.59
CA LYS A 160 -14.53 20.15 -12.81
C LYS A 160 -14.54 18.92 -11.90
N GLY A 161 -13.75 17.91 -12.27
CA GLY A 161 -13.60 16.68 -11.50
C GLY A 161 -14.73 15.68 -11.70
N LEU A 162 -15.57 15.85 -12.73
CA LEU A 162 -16.65 14.92 -13.04
C LEU A 162 -16.27 13.98 -14.20
N TYR A 163 -16.56 12.70 -14.02
CA TYR A 163 -16.30 11.65 -15.01
C TYR A 163 -17.57 10.99 -15.51
N ARG A 164 -17.55 10.63 -16.79
CA ARG A 164 -18.47 9.67 -17.42
C ARG A 164 -17.72 8.37 -17.68
N VAL A 165 -18.29 7.25 -17.22
CA VAL A 165 -17.73 5.91 -17.39
C VAL A 165 -18.59 5.13 -18.38
N LEU A 166 -18.00 4.76 -19.50
CA LEU A 166 -18.63 3.97 -20.55
C LEU A 166 -18.05 2.57 -20.57
N ILE A 167 -18.91 1.55 -20.43
CA ILE A 167 -18.51 0.16 -20.23
C ILE A 167 -18.89 -0.65 -21.46
N GLU A 168 -17.89 -1.31 -22.04
CA GLU A 168 -18.08 -2.38 -23.01
C GLU A 168 -18.16 -3.73 -22.29
N ARG A 169 -19.30 -4.40 -22.42
CA ARG A 169 -19.53 -5.70 -21.78
C ARG A 169 -18.90 -6.83 -22.60
N SER A 170 -18.37 -7.83 -21.90
CA SER A 170 -17.94 -9.08 -22.52
C SER A 170 -19.15 -9.94 -22.89
N GLU A 171 -19.24 -10.30 -24.17
CA GLU A 171 -20.25 -11.25 -24.69
C GLU A 171 -19.94 -12.71 -24.31
N LEU A 172 -18.74 -12.99 -23.78
CA LEU A 172 -18.27 -14.36 -23.50
C LEU A 172 -18.64 -14.87 -22.11
N GLU A 173 -18.95 -13.97 -21.18
CA GLU A 173 -19.17 -14.31 -19.76
C GLU A 173 -20.66 -14.35 -19.36
N ASP A 174 -21.57 -14.03 -20.28
CA ASP A 174 -23.04 -14.03 -20.11
C ASP A 174 -23.50 -13.44 -18.75
N LEU A 175 -22.95 -12.26 -18.41
CA LEU A 175 -23.32 -11.53 -17.20
C LEU A 175 -24.35 -10.45 -17.50
N ASP A 176 -25.35 -10.32 -16.64
CA ASP A 176 -26.34 -9.22 -16.73
C ASP A 176 -25.64 -7.85 -16.65
N GLY A 177 -25.98 -6.95 -17.58
CA GLY A 177 -25.42 -5.60 -17.64
C GLY A 177 -25.67 -4.80 -16.37
N ASN A 178 -26.79 -5.01 -15.68
CA ASN A 178 -27.06 -4.34 -14.40
C ASN A 178 -26.13 -4.83 -13.29
N LEU A 179 -25.82 -6.13 -13.26
CA LEU A 179 -24.84 -6.69 -12.31
C LEU A 179 -23.44 -6.14 -12.56
N VAL A 180 -23.03 -6.04 -13.83
CA VAL A 180 -21.75 -5.43 -14.21
C VAL A 180 -21.71 -3.96 -13.80
N ARG A 181 -22.77 -3.18 -14.11
CA ARG A 181 -22.87 -1.76 -13.74
C ARG A 181 -22.76 -1.55 -12.24
N ARG A 182 -23.46 -2.37 -11.46
CA ARG A 182 -23.43 -2.31 -9.99
C ARG A 182 -22.03 -2.57 -9.45
N GLU A 183 -21.35 -3.61 -9.94
CA GLU A 183 -20.01 -3.97 -9.47
C GLU A 183 -18.95 -2.93 -9.89
N VAL A 184 -19.07 -2.38 -11.10
CA VAL A 184 -18.25 -1.25 -11.55
C VAL A 184 -18.47 -0.02 -10.67
N ALA A 185 -19.72 0.35 -10.40
CA ALA A 185 -20.04 1.47 -9.52
C ALA A 185 -19.45 1.26 -8.12
N ARG A 186 -19.58 0.06 -7.54
CA ARG A 186 -19.00 -0.28 -6.24
C ARG A 186 -17.47 -0.13 -6.24
N ARG A 187 -16.78 -0.59 -7.28
CA ARG A 187 -15.31 -0.50 -7.39
C ARG A 187 -14.84 0.94 -7.60
N LEU A 188 -15.55 1.72 -8.41
CA LEU A 188 -15.23 3.12 -8.67
C LEU A 188 -15.40 4.00 -7.44
N HIS A 189 -16.51 3.90 -6.71
CA HIS A 189 -16.74 4.71 -5.51
C HIS A 189 -15.74 4.37 -4.39
N ALA A 190 -15.33 3.11 -4.26
CA ALA A 190 -14.26 2.68 -3.36
C ALA A 190 -12.85 3.20 -3.75
N ASN A 191 -12.68 3.74 -4.95
CA ASN A 191 -11.42 4.24 -5.48
C ASN A 191 -11.53 5.68 -6.02
N ARG A 192 -12.57 6.42 -5.61
CA ARG A 192 -12.83 7.78 -6.09
C ARG A 192 -11.71 8.72 -5.66
N GLY A 193 -11.27 9.62 -6.55
CA GLY A 193 -10.36 10.70 -6.21
C GLY A 193 -11.03 11.76 -5.32
N LEU A 194 -10.23 12.43 -4.50
CA LEU A 194 -10.67 13.55 -3.67
C LEU A 194 -11.09 14.72 -4.58
N CYS A 195 -12.25 15.32 -4.30
CA CYS A 195 -12.89 16.34 -5.14
C CYS A 195 -13.21 15.89 -6.58
N GLU A 196 -13.31 14.58 -6.81
CA GLU A 196 -13.77 14.02 -8.07
C GLU A 196 -15.04 13.20 -7.89
N ASP A 197 -15.86 13.05 -8.92
CA ASP A 197 -17.06 12.22 -8.84
C ASP A 197 -17.51 11.67 -10.20
N PHE A 198 -18.45 10.71 -10.17
CA PHE A 198 -19.00 10.09 -11.37
C PHE A 198 -20.37 10.67 -11.69
N GLU A 199 -20.49 11.37 -12.81
CA GLU A 199 -21.77 11.88 -13.30
C GLU A 199 -22.62 10.74 -13.88
N GLU A 200 -21.97 9.84 -14.63
CA GLU A 200 -22.66 8.74 -15.29
C GLU A 200 -21.78 7.48 -15.32
N ILE A 201 -22.40 6.34 -15.07
CA ILE A 201 -21.81 5.01 -15.25
C ILE A 201 -22.77 4.23 -16.12
N ARG A 202 -22.38 3.96 -17.37
CA ARG A 202 -23.26 3.40 -18.39
C ARG A 202 -22.64 2.16 -19.03
N VAL A 203 -23.42 1.09 -19.06
CA VAL A 203 -23.14 -0.08 -19.91
C VAL A 203 -23.71 0.23 -21.28
N LEU A 204 -22.86 0.15 -22.31
CA LEU A 204 -23.24 0.46 -23.68
C LEU A 204 -23.78 -0.79 -24.38
N ASP A 205 -24.76 -0.60 -25.25
CA ASP A 205 -25.25 -1.65 -26.14
C ASP A 205 -24.23 -1.92 -27.26
N THR A 206 -24.26 -3.12 -27.83
CA THR A 206 -23.46 -3.48 -29.00
C THR A 206 -24.09 -2.89 -30.27
N GLN A 207 -23.27 -2.31 -31.14
CA GLN A 207 -23.58 -2.00 -32.53
C GLN A 207 -23.01 -3.13 -33.39
N ASP A 208 -23.89 -4.01 -33.87
CA ASP A 208 -23.52 -5.14 -34.71
C ASP A 208 -23.02 -4.66 -36.08
N VAL A 209 -21.71 -4.84 -36.33
CA VAL A 209 -21.04 -4.53 -37.59
C VAL A 209 -20.96 -5.79 -38.44
N GLN A 210 -21.52 -5.74 -39.64
CA GLN A 210 -21.41 -6.80 -40.64
C GLN A 210 -20.29 -6.46 -41.63
N VAL A 211 -19.47 -7.44 -41.99
CA VAL A 211 -18.46 -7.33 -43.05
C VAL A 211 -18.83 -8.26 -44.19
N THR A 212 -18.92 -7.72 -45.41
CA THR A 212 -19.02 -8.52 -46.63
C THR A 212 -17.72 -8.36 -47.41
N ALA A 213 -17.04 -9.46 -47.75
CA ALA A 213 -15.77 -9.40 -48.46
C ALA A 213 -15.55 -10.63 -49.34
N ASP A 214 -14.97 -10.42 -50.52
CA ASP A 214 -14.46 -11.47 -51.40
C ASP A 214 -12.92 -11.44 -51.38
N ILE A 215 -12.31 -12.53 -50.93
CA ILE A 215 -10.88 -12.59 -50.60
C ILE A 215 -10.20 -13.69 -51.40
N ALA A 216 -9.17 -13.33 -52.15
CA ALA A 216 -8.30 -14.27 -52.84
C ALA A 216 -7.22 -14.80 -51.90
N ILE A 217 -7.10 -16.12 -51.79
CA ILE A 217 -6.08 -16.81 -51.00
C ILE A 217 -5.02 -17.45 -51.91
N GLY A 218 -3.82 -17.65 -51.36
CA GLY A 218 -2.71 -18.34 -52.03
C GLY A 218 -2.74 -19.86 -51.84
N GLU A 219 -1.58 -20.48 -51.92
CA GLU A 219 -1.38 -21.88 -51.52
C GLU A 219 -1.38 -21.98 -49.99
N VAL A 220 -2.40 -22.63 -49.43
CA VAL A 220 -2.58 -22.83 -47.99
C VAL A 220 -2.97 -24.28 -47.70
N GLU A 221 -2.47 -24.83 -46.61
CA GLU A 221 -2.81 -26.19 -46.17
C GLU A 221 -4.24 -26.28 -45.62
N ASN A 222 -4.67 -25.26 -44.87
CA ASN A 222 -5.97 -25.23 -44.22
C ASN A 222 -6.70 -23.88 -44.43
N PRO A 223 -7.63 -23.79 -45.40
CA PRO A 223 -8.43 -22.59 -45.61
C PRO A 223 -9.33 -22.20 -44.42
N GLU A 224 -9.71 -23.15 -43.56
CA GLU A 224 -10.50 -22.86 -42.35
C GLU A 224 -9.71 -22.01 -41.35
N GLU A 225 -8.40 -22.27 -41.22
CA GLU A 225 -7.49 -21.48 -40.38
C GLU A 225 -7.32 -20.06 -40.92
N VAL A 226 -7.30 -19.90 -42.25
CA VAL A 226 -7.24 -18.57 -42.88
C VAL A 226 -8.49 -17.76 -42.52
N LEU A 227 -9.68 -18.36 -42.67
CA LEU A 227 -10.94 -17.69 -42.32
C LEU A 227 -11.02 -17.39 -40.81
N ALA A 228 -10.60 -18.32 -39.95
CA ALA A 228 -10.53 -18.09 -38.51
C ALA A 228 -9.59 -16.92 -38.15
N GLY A 229 -8.42 -16.85 -38.80
CA GLY A 229 -7.47 -15.75 -38.63
C GLY A 229 -8.03 -14.41 -39.10
N ILE A 230 -8.78 -14.39 -40.20
CA ILE A 230 -9.49 -13.19 -40.68
C ILE A 230 -10.51 -12.72 -39.63
N TYR A 231 -11.34 -13.63 -39.10
CA TYR A 231 -12.31 -13.29 -38.05
C TYR A 231 -11.64 -12.75 -36.79
N GLU A 232 -10.52 -13.36 -36.35
CA GLU A 232 -9.74 -12.90 -35.18
C GLU A 232 -9.22 -11.47 -35.38
N ARG A 233 -8.65 -11.18 -36.56
CA ARG A 233 -8.12 -9.84 -36.89
C ARG A 233 -9.20 -8.78 -36.99
N LEU A 234 -10.29 -9.07 -37.71
CA LEU A 234 -11.42 -8.15 -37.82
C LEU A 234 -12.04 -7.89 -36.46
N SER A 235 -12.24 -8.93 -35.65
CA SER A 235 -12.79 -8.81 -34.30
C SER A 235 -11.90 -7.94 -33.41
N MET A 236 -10.58 -8.19 -33.39
CA MET A 236 -9.62 -7.41 -32.59
C MET A 236 -9.47 -5.98 -33.09
N HIS A 237 -9.59 -5.73 -34.39
CA HIS A 237 -9.52 -4.37 -34.93
C HIS A 237 -10.79 -3.58 -34.65
N ILE A 238 -11.97 -4.20 -34.77
CA ILE A 238 -13.27 -3.55 -34.54
C ILE A 238 -13.45 -3.28 -33.04
N SER A 239 -13.19 -4.28 -32.21
CA SER A 239 -13.29 -4.17 -30.75
C SER A 239 -12.17 -4.96 -30.04
N PRO A 240 -11.06 -4.26 -29.73
CA PRO A 240 -9.90 -4.84 -29.06
C PRO A 240 -10.21 -5.38 -27.65
N VAL A 241 -9.56 -6.49 -27.28
CA VAL A 241 -9.59 -7.03 -25.91
C VAL A 241 -8.39 -6.51 -25.13
N VAL A 242 -8.60 -6.10 -23.88
CA VAL A 242 -7.51 -5.74 -22.97
C VAL A 242 -6.94 -7.00 -22.32
N SER A 243 -5.62 -7.20 -22.46
CA SER A 243 -4.93 -8.38 -21.95
C SER A 243 -4.40 -8.16 -20.54
N PHE A 244 -4.56 -9.17 -19.69
CA PHE A 244 -3.92 -9.23 -18.38
C PHE A 244 -2.60 -10.00 -18.49
N ARG A 245 -1.55 -9.48 -17.83
CA ARG A 245 -0.22 -10.08 -17.76
C ARG A 245 0.09 -10.52 -16.33
N SER A 246 0.91 -11.55 -16.19
CA SER A 246 1.49 -11.95 -14.92
C SER A 246 2.74 -11.12 -14.59
N LEU A 247 3.11 -11.07 -13.31
CA LEU A 247 4.36 -10.43 -12.88
C LEU A 247 5.57 -11.04 -13.60
N GLY A 248 5.64 -12.37 -13.69
CA GLY A 248 6.72 -13.08 -14.35
C GLY A 248 6.88 -12.72 -15.83
N GLU A 249 5.78 -12.55 -16.57
CA GLU A 249 5.83 -12.14 -17.98
C GLU A 249 6.39 -10.72 -18.15
N LEU A 250 5.98 -9.78 -17.29
CA LEU A 250 6.47 -8.40 -17.36
C LEU A 250 7.95 -8.30 -16.98
N LEU A 251 8.40 -9.04 -15.95
CA LEU A 251 9.80 -9.10 -15.57
C LEU A 251 10.66 -9.78 -16.65
N ALA A 252 10.17 -10.87 -17.27
CA ALA A 252 10.85 -11.53 -18.38
C ALA A 252 10.93 -10.64 -19.64
N ALA A 253 9.98 -9.72 -19.82
CA ALA A 253 10.03 -8.68 -20.84
C ALA A 253 10.98 -7.52 -20.51
N GLY A 254 11.67 -7.57 -19.36
CA GLY A 254 12.65 -6.57 -18.94
C GLY A 254 12.06 -5.33 -18.31
N LYS A 255 10.77 -5.35 -17.92
CA LYS A 255 10.18 -4.22 -17.19
C LYS A 255 10.74 -4.12 -15.78
N PRO A 256 11.13 -2.91 -15.32
CA PRO A 256 11.58 -2.72 -13.97
C PRO A 256 10.40 -2.80 -12.99
N VAL A 257 10.68 -3.19 -11.74
CA VAL A 257 9.66 -3.50 -10.72
C VAL A 257 8.78 -2.28 -10.43
N ASP A 258 9.36 -1.09 -10.34
CA ASP A 258 8.64 0.17 -10.13
C ASP A 258 7.66 0.51 -11.26
N GLU A 259 8.00 0.22 -12.52
CA GLU A 259 7.08 0.40 -13.66
C GLU A 259 5.94 -0.63 -13.64
N VAL A 260 6.22 -1.88 -13.21
CA VAL A 260 5.19 -2.93 -13.14
C VAL A 260 4.13 -2.62 -12.08
N PHE A 261 4.56 -2.10 -10.93
CA PHE A 261 3.67 -1.75 -9.82
C PHE A 261 3.12 -0.32 -9.91
N ASP A 262 3.41 0.42 -10.98
CA ASP A 262 2.85 1.77 -11.18
C ASP A 262 1.34 1.71 -11.47
N GLY A 263 0.57 2.44 -10.66
CA GLY A 263 -0.88 2.46 -10.71
C GLY A 263 -1.58 1.54 -9.69
N PRO A 264 -2.89 1.29 -9.91
CA PRO A 264 -3.73 0.55 -8.97
C PRO A 264 -3.42 -0.94 -8.94
N LEU A 265 -3.45 -1.52 -7.74
CA LEU A 265 -3.41 -2.96 -7.55
C LEU A 265 -4.71 -3.61 -8.06
N LEU A 266 -4.59 -4.43 -9.10
CA LEU A 266 -5.70 -5.12 -9.75
C LEU A 266 -5.79 -6.57 -9.26
N LYS A 267 -6.98 -7.17 -9.33
CA LYS A 267 -7.20 -8.56 -8.90
C LYS A 267 -6.79 -9.59 -9.94
N ARG A 268 -6.79 -9.24 -11.22
CA ARG A 268 -6.63 -10.18 -12.35
C ARG A 268 -5.26 -10.13 -13.02
N GLY A 269 -4.24 -9.63 -12.32
CA GLY A 269 -2.87 -9.46 -12.83
C GLY A 269 -2.58 -8.00 -13.16
N PHE A 270 -1.75 -7.76 -14.16
CA PHE A 270 -1.31 -6.43 -14.55
C PHE A 270 -1.85 -6.05 -15.92
N ILE A 271 -2.14 -4.77 -16.13
CA ILE A 271 -2.49 -4.22 -17.44
C ILE A 271 -1.38 -3.25 -17.82
N ASP A 272 -0.74 -3.51 -18.96
CA ASP A 272 0.28 -2.62 -19.50
C ASP A 272 -0.34 -1.26 -19.88
N THR A 273 0.13 -0.18 -19.27
CA THR A 273 -0.39 1.18 -19.48
C THR A 273 -0.23 1.63 -20.93
N LYS A 274 0.86 1.25 -21.60
CA LYS A 274 1.12 1.64 -22.99
C LYS A 274 0.18 0.90 -23.94
N GLU A 275 0.08 -0.43 -23.81
CA GLU A 275 -0.87 -1.24 -24.59
C GLU A 275 -2.32 -0.74 -24.39
N LEU A 276 -2.70 -0.41 -23.16
CA LEU A 276 -4.03 0.11 -22.86
C LEU A 276 -4.29 1.48 -23.50
N ASN A 277 -3.31 2.38 -23.47
CA ASN A 277 -3.43 3.71 -24.03
C ASN A 277 -3.54 3.70 -25.56
N ASP A 278 -2.97 2.71 -26.24
CA ASP A 278 -3.09 2.53 -27.70
C ASP A 278 -4.51 2.10 -28.12
N ILE A 279 -5.27 1.48 -27.21
CA ILE A 279 -6.66 1.09 -27.43
C ILE A 279 -7.57 2.29 -27.24
N LYS A 280 -7.81 3.04 -28.32
CA LYS A 280 -8.73 4.18 -28.37
C LYS A 280 -10.16 3.76 -28.72
N ARG A 281 -11.13 4.52 -28.22
CA ARG A 281 -12.53 4.40 -28.63
C ARG A 281 -12.67 4.80 -30.09
N LYS A 282 -13.27 3.93 -30.91
CA LYS A 282 -13.49 4.22 -32.33
C LYS A 282 -14.79 5.00 -32.52
N THR A 283 -14.74 6.07 -33.31
CA THR A 283 -15.91 6.85 -33.74
C THR A 283 -16.34 6.49 -35.17
N GLU A 284 -15.47 5.82 -35.91
CA GLU A 284 -15.71 5.36 -37.28
C GLU A 284 -14.88 4.11 -37.59
N LEU A 285 -15.32 3.35 -38.59
CA LEU A 285 -14.57 2.24 -39.19
C LEU A 285 -14.35 2.52 -40.67
N ARG A 286 -13.13 2.28 -41.15
CA ARG A 286 -12.76 2.45 -42.56
C ARG A 286 -12.47 1.09 -43.19
N THR A 287 -13.02 0.84 -44.36
CA THR A 287 -12.76 -0.42 -45.09
C THR A 287 -11.28 -0.58 -45.42
N SER A 288 -10.55 0.51 -45.68
CA SER A 288 -9.10 0.50 -45.90
C SER A 288 -8.31 -0.08 -44.71
N ASP A 289 -8.75 0.19 -43.48
CA ASP A 289 -8.12 -0.36 -42.28
C ASP A 289 -8.42 -1.85 -42.16
N LEU A 290 -9.67 -2.26 -42.41
CA LEU A 290 -10.06 -3.68 -42.41
C LEU A 290 -9.33 -4.47 -43.50
N ILE A 291 -9.16 -3.91 -44.70
CA ILE A 291 -8.35 -4.52 -45.77
C ILE A 291 -6.94 -4.75 -45.27
N ARG A 292 -6.31 -3.74 -44.64
CA ARG A 292 -4.95 -3.88 -44.11
C ARG A 292 -4.88 -5.04 -43.12
N GLU A 293 -5.82 -5.12 -42.17
CA GLU A 293 -5.86 -6.22 -41.19
C GLU A 293 -6.04 -7.57 -41.86
N ILE A 294 -7.00 -7.71 -42.78
CA ILE A 294 -7.24 -8.95 -43.54
C ILE A 294 -5.99 -9.39 -44.30
N MET A 295 -5.31 -8.44 -44.97
CA MET A 295 -4.09 -8.71 -45.74
C MET A 295 -2.91 -9.18 -44.87
N THR A 296 -2.93 -8.97 -43.55
CA THR A 296 -1.93 -9.53 -42.62
C THR A 296 -2.24 -10.96 -42.15
N ALA A 297 -3.39 -11.53 -42.52
CA ALA A 297 -3.69 -12.93 -42.25
C ALA A 297 -2.83 -13.84 -43.16
N PRO A 298 -2.07 -14.80 -42.60
CA PRO A 298 -1.29 -15.73 -43.41
C PRO A 298 -2.16 -16.43 -44.45
N GLY A 299 -1.70 -16.47 -45.70
CA GLY A 299 -2.40 -17.11 -46.81
C GLY A 299 -3.33 -16.20 -47.62
N VAL A 300 -3.60 -14.97 -47.17
CA VAL A 300 -4.35 -13.98 -47.97
C VAL A 300 -3.46 -13.36 -49.04
N ARG A 301 -3.94 -13.33 -50.29
CA ARG A 301 -3.25 -12.75 -51.45
C ARG A 301 -3.82 -11.40 -51.86
N ALA A 302 -5.13 -11.24 -51.82
CA ALA A 302 -5.80 -9.98 -52.16
C ALA A 302 -7.21 -9.91 -51.54
N VAL A 303 -7.67 -8.70 -51.23
CA VAL A 303 -9.09 -8.41 -51.00
C VAL A 303 -9.64 -7.81 -52.29
N ARG A 304 -10.60 -8.50 -52.92
CA ARG A 304 -11.18 -8.09 -54.22
C ARG A 304 -12.25 -7.02 -54.05
N ASP A 305 -13.12 -7.25 -53.07
CA ASP A 305 -14.22 -6.36 -52.71
C ASP A 305 -14.44 -6.44 -51.20
N ILE A 306 -14.87 -5.32 -50.61
CA ILE A 306 -15.23 -5.23 -49.20
C ILE A 306 -16.26 -4.12 -48.96
N SER A 307 -17.24 -4.40 -48.12
CA SER A 307 -18.17 -3.42 -47.58
C SER A 307 -18.51 -3.71 -46.13
N ILE A 308 -18.90 -2.68 -45.41
CA ILE A 308 -19.28 -2.74 -43.99
C ILE A 308 -20.67 -2.17 -43.78
N ALA A 309 -21.44 -2.76 -42.87
CA ALA A 309 -22.77 -2.27 -42.52
C ALA A 309 -23.00 -2.35 -41.00
N ALA A 310 -23.96 -1.59 -40.49
CA ALA A 310 -24.47 -1.74 -39.13
C ALA A 310 -25.99 -1.57 -39.12
N GLY A 311 -26.69 -2.56 -39.69
CA GLY A 311 -28.14 -2.50 -39.90
C GLY A 311 -28.52 -1.45 -40.94
N GLY A 312 -28.50 -1.83 -42.23
CA GLY A 312 -28.78 -0.93 -43.34
C GLY A 312 -28.05 -1.34 -44.61
N GLU A 313 -27.89 -0.39 -45.53
CA GLU A 313 -27.15 -0.59 -46.78
C GLU A 313 -25.63 -0.73 -46.52
N PRO A 314 -24.92 -1.55 -47.30
CA PRO A 314 -23.46 -1.67 -47.20
C PRO A 314 -22.74 -0.37 -47.58
N GLU A 315 -21.85 0.08 -46.70
CA GLU A 315 -20.97 1.23 -46.92
C GLU A 315 -19.60 0.76 -47.46
N PRO A 316 -19.16 1.23 -48.63
CA PRO A 316 -17.91 0.76 -49.26
C PRO A 316 -16.64 1.40 -48.69
N TRP A 317 -16.74 2.53 -47.98
CA TRP A 317 -15.57 3.32 -47.56
C TRP A 317 -15.48 3.51 -46.05
N LEU A 318 -16.57 3.98 -45.44
CA LEU A 318 -16.57 4.46 -44.07
C LEU A 318 -17.93 4.22 -43.42
N LEU A 319 -17.91 3.63 -42.23
CA LEU A 319 -19.07 3.46 -41.37
C LEU A 319 -18.90 4.33 -40.13
N LYS A 320 -19.82 5.28 -39.92
CA LYS A 320 -19.87 6.05 -38.66
C LYS A 320 -20.42 5.17 -37.54
N LEU A 321 -19.78 5.23 -36.38
CA LEU A 321 -20.22 4.48 -35.20
C LEU A 321 -21.11 5.37 -34.31
N ASP A 322 -22.09 4.73 -33.68
CA ASP A 322 -22.99 5.38 -32.72
C ASP A 322 -22.22 5.64 -31.41
N PRO A 323 -22.08 6.90 -30.97
CA PRO A 323 -21.39 7.23 -29.72
C PRO A 323 -22.14 6.74 -28.46
N ALA A 324 -23.35 6.22 -28.58
CA ALA A 324 -24.07 5.56 -27.49
C ALA A 324 -23.91 4.02 -27.47
N LYS A 325 -23.06 3.46 -28.36
CA LYS A 325 -22.84 2.02 -28.49
C LYS A 325 -21.35 1.66 -28.56
N THR A 326 -21.08 0.35 -28.58
CA THR A 326 -19.76 -0.23 -28.83
C THR A 326 -19.81 -1.13 -30.05
N PRO A 327 -18.86 -1.01 -31.01
CA PRO A 327 -18.92 -1.82 -32.21
C PRO A 327 -18.54 -3.27 -31.91
N GLY A 328 -19.30 -4.23 -32.45
CA GLY A 328 -19.00 -5.66 -32.36
C GLY A 328 -19.07 -6.30 -33.74
N LEU A 329 -18.15 -7.23 -34.06
CA LEU A 329 -18.24 -7.96 -35.33
C LEU A 329 -19.35 -9.01 -35.23
N ASP A 330 -20.41 -8.83 -36.01
CA ASP A 330 -21.45 -9.85 -36.17
C ASP A 330 -20.95 -10.90 -37.16
N MET A 331 -20.23 -11.90 -36.64
CA MET A 331 -19.67 -12.98 -37.45
C MET A 331 -20.74 -13.83 -38.15
N GLU A 332 -21.94 -13.93 -37.57
CA GLU A 332 -23.02 -14.78 -38.10
C GLU A 332 -23.72 -14.15 -39.30
N LYS A 333 -23.82 -12.82 -39.34
CA LYS A 333 -24.36 -12.06 -40.48
C LYS A 333 -23.29 -11.55 -41.44
N SER A 334 -22.01 -11.66 -41.11
CA SER A 334 -20.91 -11.32 -42.02
C SER A 334 -20.77 -12.36 -43.12
N LEU A 335 -20.49 -11.91 -44.35
CA LEU A 335 -20.34 -12.75 -45.54
C LEU A 335 -18.92 -12.62 -46.11
N ILE A 336 -18.03 -13.49 -45.65
CA ILE A 336 -16.63 -13.52 -46.09
C ILE A 336 -16.44 -14.75 -46.98
N ARG A 337 -16.16 -14.54 -48.28
CA ARG A 337 -15.94 -15.60 -49.25
C ARG A 337 -14.46 -15.71 -49.58
N LEU A 338 -13.94 -16.93 -49.58
CA LEU A 338 -12.57 -17.21 -50.00
C LEU A 338 -12.56 -17.80 -51.41
N GLU A 339 -11.67 -17.30 -52.27
CA GLU A 339 -11.42 -17.83 -53.61
C GLU A 339 -9.95 -18.24 -53.78
N LYS A 340 -9.70 -19.37 -54.47
CA LYS A 340 -8.36 -19.78 -54.89
C LYS A 340 -8.34 -19.89 -56.41
N ASP A 341 -7.50 -19.10 -57.07
CA ASP A 341 -7.42 -19.02 -58.54
C ASP A 341 -8.79 -18.85 -59.24
N GLY A 342 -9.68 -18.08 -58.62
CA GLY A 342 -11.05 -17.83 -59.10
C GLY A 342 -12.06 -18.93 -58.78
N LEU A 343 -11.67 -19.99 -58.08
CA LEU A 343 -12.56 -21.04 -57.60
C LEU A 343 -13.01 -20.76 -56.15
N PRO A 344 -14.33 -20.72 -55.86
CA PRO A 344 -14.82 -20.50 -54.51
C PRO A 344 -14.48 -21.69 -53.61
N VAL A 345 -13.98 -21.40 -52.40
CA VAL A 345 -13.71 -22.41 -51.37
C VAL A 345 -14.97 -22.62 -50.54
N SER A 346 -15.41 -23.88 -50.44
CA SER A 346 -16.56 -24.24 -49.60
C SER A 346 -16.11 -24.45 -48.15
N LEU A 347 -16.69 -23.71 -47.21
CA LEU A 347 -16.34 -23.74 -45.78
C LEU A 347 -17.59 -23.76 -44.91
N ASP A 348 -17.54 -24.47 -43.78
CA ASP A 348 -18.55 -24.34 -42.72
C ASP A 348 -18.19 -23.17 -41.79
N ALA A 349 -18.58 -21.96 -42.19
CA ALA A 349 -18.37 -20.75 -41.40
C ALA A 349 -18.94 -20.87 -39.98
N LYS A 350 -20.06 -21.59 -39.79
CA LYS A 350 -20.66 -21.76 -38.45
C LYS A 350 -19.78 -22.61 -37.54
N ALA A 351 -19.17 -23.67 -38.06
CA ALA A 351 -18.21 -24.47 -37.29
C ALA A 351 -16.97 -23.65 -36.89
N ILE A 352 -16.45 -22.85 -37.82
CA ILE A 352 -15.28 -21.99 -37.59
C ILE A 352 -15.56 -20.94 -36.52
N ILE A 353 -16.72 -20.26 -36.59
CA ILE A 353 -17.15 -19.27 -35.59
C ILE A 353 -17.27 -19.92 -34.20
N ARG A 354 -17.85 -21.14 -34.10
CA ARG A 354 -17.93 -21.87 -32.82
C ARG A 354 -16.55 -22.20 -32.26
N ALA A 355 -15.62 -22.64 -33.11
CA ALA A 355 -14.25 -22.96 -32.70
C ALA A 355 -13.51 -21.70 -32.21
N TYR A 356 -13.64 -20.59 -32.92
CA TYR A 356 -13.09 -19.29 -32.53
C TYR A 356 -13.63 -18.82 -31.17
N ARG A 357 -14.96 -18.82 -30.98
CA ARG A 357 -15.58 -18.43 -29.70
C ARG A 357 -15.09 -19.31 -28.54
N LYS A 358 -14.90 -20.61 -28.77
CA LYS A 358 -14.35 -21.55 -27.77
C LYS A 358 -12.91 -21.21 -27.41
N LYS A 359 -12.05 -20.92 -28.40
CA LYS A 359 -10.66 -20.47 -28.20
C LYS A 359 -10.61 -19.20 -27.36
N LEU A 360 -11.42 -18.20 -27.70
CA LEU A 360 -11.47 -16.91 -27.02
C LEU A 360 -11.97 -17.05 -25.57
N SER A 361 -13.01 -17.85 -25.33
CA SER A 361 -13.51 -18.14 -23.98
C SER A 361 -12.46 -18.82 -23.08
N ALA A 362 -11.62 -19.70 -23.64
CA ALA A 362 -10.55 -20.36 -22.89
C ALA A 362 -9.46 -19.36 -22.45
N LEU A 363 -9.09 -18.43 -23.33
CA LEU A 363 -8.11 -17.36 -23.04
C LEU A 363 -8.59 -16.42 -21.93
N VAL A 364 -9.87 -16.04 -21.94
CA VAL A 364 -10.45 -15.18 -20.88
C VAL A 364 -10.46 -15.90 -19.52
N LYS A 365 -10.66 -17.22 -19.52
CA LYS A 365 -10.68 -18.03 -18.30
C LYS A 365 -9.30 -18.30 -17.71
N SER A 366 -8.22 -18.22 -18.50
CA SER A 366 -6.85 -18.47 -18.06
C SER A 366 -6.15 -17.25 -17.45
N ALA A 367 -6.90 -16.28 -16.92
CA ALA A 367 -6.32 -15.08 -16.32
C ALA A 367 -5.31 -15.44 -15.19
N PRO A 368 -4.22 -14.66 -15.04
CA PRO A 368 -3.20 -14.92 -14.02
C PRO A 368 -3.78 -15.04 -12.60
N ASP A 369 -3.28 -16.01 -11.83
CA ASP A 369 -3.66 -16.20 -10.42
C ASP A 369 -3.21 -14.98 -9.58
N ALA A 370 -4.12 -14.47 -8.75
CA ALA A 370 -3.86 -13.36 -7.84
C ALA A 370 -2.72 -13.64 -6.84
N ARG A 371 -2.43 -14.92 -6.55
CA ARG A 371 -1.35 -15.32 -5.64
C ARG A 371 0.07 -15.05 -6.16
N ASN A 372 0.22 -14.74 -7.46
CA ASN A 372 1.52 -14.49 -8.10
C ASN A 372 1.71 -13.00 -8.48
N GLN A 373 1.08 -12.09 -7.74
CA GLN A 373 1.12 -10.64 -8.00
C GLN A 373 2.17 -9.88 -7.16
N ASP A 374 3.01 -10.58 -6.40
CA ASP A 374 4.10 -9.95 -5.63
C ASP A 374 5.41 -10.74 -5.78
N LEU A 375 6.52 -10.12 -5.40
CA LEU A 375 7.83 -10.77 -5.40
C LEU A 375 7.90 -11.82 -4.28
N ALA A 376 8.42 -13.00 -4.62
CA ALA A 376 8.72 -14.02 -3.64
C ALA A 376 9.91 -13.58 -2.76
N LEU A 377 9.64 -13.33 -1.48
CA LEU A 377 10.67 -12.97 -0.50
C LEU A 377 11.36 -14.23 0.05
N LEU A 378 12.65 -14.13 0.36
CA LEU A 378 13.43 -15.23 0.93
C LEU A 378 13.05 -15.47 2.38
N ARG A 379 12.66 -16.71 2.73
CA ARG A 379 12.41 -17.08 4.12
C ARG A 379 13.72 -17.23 4.90
N GLY A 380 13.73 -16.77 6.14
CA GLY A 380 14.81 -17.05 7.08
C GLY A 380 14.55 -18.32 7.89
N ARG A 381 15.56 -18.74 8.64
CA ARG A 381 15.50 -19.86 9.59
C ARG A 381 15.73 -19.33 10.99
N ASP A 382 15.02 -19.89 11.97
CA ASP A 382 15.36 -19.64 13.37
C ASP A 382 16.75 -20.23 13.70
N ARG A 383 17.69 -19.33 14.01
CA ARG A 383 19.07 -19.66 14.39
C ARG A 383 19.29 -19.67 15.90
N ARG A 384 18.25 -19.40 16.71
CA ARG A 384 18.29 -19.25 18.17
C ARG A 384 19.42 -18.32 18.59
N LEU A 385 19.39 -17.10 18.09
CA LEU A 385 20.49 -16.13 18.23
C LEU A 385 20.74 -15.79 19.71
N GLY A 386 19.68 -15.80 20.53
CA GLY A 386 19.73 -15.50 21.96
C GLY A 386 20.34 -16.58 22.84
N ASP A 387 20.46 -17.83 22.36
CA ASP A 387 20.98 -18.95 23.16
C ASP A 387 22.41 -18.67 23.62
N TYR A 388 22.61 -18.43 24.91
CA TYR A 388 23.92 -18.13 25.49
C TYR A 388 24.41 -19.28 26.39
N TYR A 389 25.63 -19.75 26.11
CA TYR A 389 26.31 -20.73 26.94
C TYR A 389 27.40 -20.06 27.78
N SER A 390 27.20 -20.05 29.10
CA SER A 390 28.09 -19.37 30.05
C SER A 390 29.55 -19.79 29.91
N ILE A 391 30.45 -18.80 29.96
CA ILE A 391 31.91 -19.04 29.94
C ILE A 391 32.37 -19.91 31.11
N GLN A 392 31.61 -19.97 32.21
CA GLN A 392 31.96 -20.73 33.41
C GLN A 392 32.05 -22.24 33.13
N HIS A 393 31.33 -22.73 32.11
CA HIS A 393 31.40 -24.13 31.66
C HIS A 393 32.68 -24.46 30.89
N GLN A 394 33.37 -23.44 30.36
CA GLN A 394 34.52 -23.63 29.49
C GLN A 394 35.85 -23.66 30.27
N PHE A 395 35.80 -23.38 31.58
CA PHE A 395 36.98 -23.46 32.43
C PHE A 395 37.38 -24.91 32.72
N PRO A 396 38.69 -25.19 32.86
CA PRO A 396 39.16 -26.49 33.31
C PRO A 396 38.55 -26.91 34.65
N ASP A 397 38.26 -28.21 34.81
CA ASP A 397 37.64 -28.78 36.01
C ASP A 397 38.39 -28.44 37.32
N ALA A 398 39.70 -28.21 37.24
CA ALA A 398 40.54 -27.79 38.38
C ALA A 398 40.03 -26.50 39.07
N TYR A 399 39.34 -25.62 38.35
CA TYR A 399 38.75 -24.41 38.89
C TYR A 399 37.53 -24.70 39.76
N GLY A 400 36.83 -25.82 39.52
CA GLY A 400 35.68 -26.28 40.29
C GLY A 400 34.44 -25.41 40.12
N ILE A 401 34.32 -24.71 38.98
CA ILE A 401 33.24 -23.76 38.71
C ILE A 401 32.27 -24.21 37.61
N GLY A 402 32.66 -25.13 36.74
CA GLY A 402 31.79 -25.69 35.70
C GLY A 402 30.77 -26.70 36.26
N GLU A 403 30.19 -27.49 35.36
CA GLU A 403 29.12 -28.48 35.65
C GLU A 403 29.51 -29.51 36.70
N MET A 404 30.75 -30.02 36.68
CA MET A 404 31.23 -31.02 37.64
C MET A 404 31.38 -30.46 39.07
N GLY A 405 31.55 -29.14 39.20
CA GLY A 405 31.71 -28.46 40.49
C GLY A 405 32.89 -28.97 41.32
N LEU A 406 32.74 -28.89 42.64
CA LEU A 406 33.68 -29.43 43.62
C LEU A 406 33.04 -30.62 44.35
N PRO A 407 33.82 -31.65 44.74
CA PRO A 407 33.28 -32.77 45.50
C PRO A 407 32.73 -32.31 46.86
N ASP A 408 31.77 -33.06 47.40
CA ASP A 408 31.15 -32.76 48.70
C ASP A 408 32.16 -32.73 49.85
N SER A 409 33.24 -33.50 49.74
CA SER A 409 34.35 -33.53 50.68
C SER A 409 35.27 -32.30 50.64
N ALA A 410 35.11 -31.39 49.65
CA ALA A 410 35.96 -30.22 49.53
C ALA A 410 35.82 -29.29 50.76
N PRO A 411 36.92 -28.72 51.28
CA PRO A 411 36.87 -27.82 52.44
C PRO A 411 35.94 -26.61 52.22
N PRO A 412 35.28 -26.10 53.27
CA PRO A 412 34.41 -24.92 53.17
C PRO A 412 35.09 -23.72 52.51
N GLU A 413 36.37 -23.49 52.81
CA GLU A 413 37.15 -22.42 52.20
C GLU A 413 37.30 -22.59 50.68
N ARG A 414 37.55 -23.80 50.18
CA ARG A 414 37.67 -24.06 48.73
C ARG A 414 36.34 -23.84 48.03
N LYS A 415 35.23 -24.25 48.65
CA LYS A 415 33.87 -23.99 48.17
C LYS A 415 33.57 -22.49 48.14
N ALA A 416 33.98 -21.73 49.16
CA ALA A 416 33.83 -20.28 49.21
C ALA A 416 34.62 -19.57 48.10
N ARG A 417 35.90 -19.94 47.88
CA ARG A 417 36.73 -19.39 46.79
C ARG A 417 36.15 -19.67 45.41
N ALA A 418 35.61 -20.88 45.18
CA ALA A 418 34.93 -21.21 43.92
C ALA A 418 33.68 -20.32 43.72
N ARG A 419 32.85 -20.12 44.75
CA ARG A 419 31.71 -19.21 44.68
C ARG A 419 32.13 -17.76 44.42
N GLN A 420 33.23 -17.30 45.02
CA GLN A 420 33.77 -15.97 44.78
C GLN A 420 34.20 -15.80 43.32
N LEU A 421 34.87 -16.79 42.72
CA LEU A 421 35.23 -16.76 41.31
C LEU A 421 34.00 -16.77 40.40
N LYS A 422 33.00 -17.63 40.68
CA LYS A 422 31.72 -17.61 39.96
C LYS A 422 31.08 -16.22 39.99
N ALA A 423 31.03 -15.60 41.17
CA ALA A 423 30.48 -14.26 41.33
C ALA A 423 31.28 -13.19 40.56
N TYR A 424 32.61 -13.31 40.50
CA TYR A 424 33.46 -12.43 39.71
C TYR A 424 33.24 -12.61 38.20
N LEU A 425 33.10 -13.85 37.72
CA LEU A 425 32.88 -14.11 36.30
C LEU A 425 31.52 -13.62 35.81
N LEU A 426 30.49 -13.58 36.68
CA LEU A 426 29.17 -13.08 36.33
C LEU A 426 29.16 -11.64 35.81
N PHE A 427 30.14 -10.80 36.15
CA PHE A 427 30.24 -9.45 35.58
C PHE A 427 30.46 -9.48 34.06
N PHE A 428 31.27 -10.42 33.58
CA PHE A 428 31.56 -10.59 32.15
C PHE A 428 30.50 -11.44 31.46
N ASP A 429 30.13 -12.54 32.12
CA ASP A 429 29.15 -13.51 31.64
C ASP A 429 27.81 -12.82 31.36
N GLN A 430 27.38 -11.92 32.25
CA GLN A 430 26.11 -11.20 32.11
C GLN A 430 26.15 -10.17 30.96
N LEU A 431 27.29 -9.52 30.72
CA LEU A 431 27.45 -8.61 29.59
C LEU A 431 27.38 -9.37 28.26
N LEU A 432 28.04 -10.54 28.18
CA LEU A 432 27.97 -11.42 27.02
C LEU A 432 26.53 -11.90 26.80
N ALA A 433 25.86 -12.41 27.85
CA ALA A 433 24.46 -12.82 27.77
C ALA A 433 23.57 -11.69 27.24
N ASN A 434 23.79 -10.45 27.68
CA ASN A 434 23.05 -9.29 27.18
C ASN A 434 23.34 -9.01 25.69
N TYR A 435 24.57 -9.20 25.20
CA TYR A 435 24.85 -9.07 23.76
C TYR A 435 24.09 -10.09 22.90
N PHE A 436 24.00 -11.34 23.34
CA PHE A 436 23.18 -12.34 22.64
C PHE A 436 21.69 -11.99 22.72
N ALA A 437 21.20 -11.49 23.86
CA ALA A 437 19.83 -11.00 23.99
C ALA A 437 19.56 -9.79 23.07
N GLN A 438 20.54 -8.90 22.92
CA GLN A 438 20.46 -7.76 22.00
C GLN A 438 20.41 -8.21 20.54
N LEU A 439 21.22 -9.20 20.16
CA LEU A 439 21.23 -9.76 18.81
C LEU A 439 19.88 -10.41 18.46
N GLU A 440 19.35 -11.26 19.35
CA GLU A 440 18.04 -11.89 19.20
C GLU A 440 16.91 -10.87 18.97
N ASN A 441 16.99 -9.72 19.63
CA ASN A 441 15.98 -8.68 19.58
C ASN A 441 16.30 -7.55 18.59
N ALA A 442 17.32 -7.67 17.75
CA ALA A 442 17.64 -6.68 16.72
C ALA A 442 16.46 -6.45 15.76
N LYS A 443 15.72 -7.51 15.43
CA LYS A 443 14.47 -7.46 14.66
C LYS A 443 13.41 -6.54 15.28
N THR A 444 13.28 -6.55 16.60
CA THR A 444 12.32 -5.71 17.34
C THR A 444 12.68 -4.23 17.24
N LEU A 445 13.98 -3.90 17.18
CA LEU A 445 14.44 -2.52 17.05
C LEU A 445 14.06 -1.90 15.70
N PHE A 446 14.12 -2.70 14.63
CA PHE A 446 13.76 -2.28 13.27
C PHE A 446 12.30 -2.59 12.90
N SER A 447 11.50 -3.04 13.87
CA SER A 447 10.06 -3.16 13.74
C SER A 447 9.37 -1.90 14.23
N PHE A 448 8.28 -1.50 13.56
CA PHE A 448 7.31 -0.52 14.08
C PHE A 448 6.08 -1.18 14.71
N GLU A 449 5.98 -2.52 14.66
CA GLU A 449 4.99 -3.30 15.40
C GLU A 449 5.51 -3.70 16.79
N GLY A 450 4.63 -3.83 17.77
CA GLY A 450 4.96 -4.30 19.11
C GLY A 450 5.32 -3.20 20.12
N ASP A 451 6.04 -3.58 21.18
CA ASP A 451 6.39 -2.69 22.30
C ASP A 451 7.15 -1.45 21.82
N VAL A 452 6.65 -0.29 22.24
CA VAL A 452 7.15 1.03 21.89
C VAL A 452 8.32 1.46 22.76
N SER A 453 8.60 0.73 23.83
CA SER A 453 9.46 1.21 24.90
C SER A 453 10.88 0.64 24.79
N ARG A 454 11.06 -0.68 24.84
CA ARG A 454 12.38 -1.30 25.05
C ARG A 454 13.34 -1.13 23.86
N THR A 455 14.59 -0.78 24.15
CA THR A 455 15.67 -0.67 23.14
C THR A 455 16.94 -1.43 23.49
N TYR A 456 17.15 -1.76 24.77
CA TYR A 456 18.20 -2.68 25.18
C TYR A 456 17.60 -3.93 25.80
N PHE A 457 18.20 -5.08 25.52
CA PHE A 457 17.70 -6.37 25.94
C PHE A 457 18.72 -7.06 26.84
N SER A 458 18.19 -7.73 27.86
CA SER A 458 18.98 -8.53 28.78
C SER A 458 18.32 -9.89 28.97
N GLN A 459 19.13 -10.88 29.32
CA GLN A 459 18.65 -12.21 29.68
C GLN A 459 19.37 -12.68 30.95
N THR A 460 18.68 -13.44 31.80
CA THR A 460 19.29 -14.00 32.99
C THR A 460 20.10 -15.25 32.66
N ILE A 461 21.27 -15.39 33.27
CA ILE A 461 22.00 -16.66 33.26
C ILE A 461 21.39 -17.58 34.31
N ASP A 462 20.59 -18.56 33.87
CA ASP A 462 19.89 -19.49 34.76
C ASP A 462 20.16 -20.95 34.42
N ASP A 463 21.43 -21.33 34.49
CA ASP A 463 21.83 -22.71 34.34
C ASP A 463 21.93 -23.39 35.72
N ALA A 464 21.01 -24.34 35.97
CA ALA A 464 21.00 -25.12 37.21
C ALA A 464 22.33 -25.86 37.45
N ARG A 465 23.04 -26.26 36.38
CA ARG A 465 24.34 -26.96 36.45
C ARG A 465 25.43 -26.08 37.07
N LEU A 466 25.30 -24.76 37.00
CA LEU A 466 26.26 -23.82 37.59
C LEU A 466 25.97 -23.48 39.05
N GLY A 467 24.80 -23.85 39.59
CA GLY A 467 24.46 -23.63 41.01
C GLY A 467 24.47 -22.15 41.43
N LEU A 468 24.03 -21.24 40.56
CA LEU A 468 24.13 -19.78 40.76
C LEU A 468 23.11 -19.21 41.77
N ALA A 469 22.10 -19.99 42.18
CA ALA A 469 21.07 -19.55 43.12
C ALA A 469 21.64 -19.04 44.45
N GLY A 470 22.74 -19.64 44.94
CA GLY A 470 23.41 -19.20 46.17
C GLY A 470 24.28 -17.94 46.04
N ILE A 471 24.44 -17.41 44.83
CA ILE A 471 25.20 -16.18 44.53
C ILE A 471 24.24 -15.03 44.21
N ARG A 472 23.10 -15.33 43.57
CA ARG A 472 22.08 -14.35 43.19
C ARG A 472 21.37 -13.79 44.43
N LYS A 473 21.11 -12.49 44.43
CA LYS A 473 20.30 -11.82 45.46
C LYS A 473 18.86 -11.69 44.98
N GLY A 474 17.95 -12.41 45.64
CA GLY A 474 16.51 -12.43 45.35
C GLY A 474 16.11 -13.51 44.35
N GLU A 475 14.80 -13.63 44.12
CA GLU A 475 14.23 -14.54 43.13
C GLU A 475 14.66 -14.17 41.70
N ILE A 476 14.65 -15.15 40.81
CA ILE A 476 15.14 -14.93 39.44
C ILE A 476 14.30 -13.91 38.68
N ALA A 477 12.99 -13.91 38.85
CA ALA A 477 12.10 -12.96 38.18
C ALA A 477 12.41 -11.51 38.59
N ASP A 478 12.62 -11.27 39.89
CA ASP A 478 12.99 -9.96 40.41
C ASP A 478 14.37 -9.53 39.92
N HIS A 479 15.30 -10.48 39.83
CA HIS A 479 16.62 -10.24 39.29
C HIS A 479 16.58 -9.87 37.80
N ALA A 480 15.79 -10.61 37.00
CA ALA A 480 15.56 -10.32 35.58
C ALA A 480 14.98 -8.92 35.38
N ALA A 481 13.94 -8.56 36.14
CA ALA A 481 13.32 -7.25 36.09
C ALA A 481 14.30 -6.12 36.51
N ARG A 482 15.15 -6.36 37.52
CA ARG A 482 16.20 -5.41 37.92
C ARG A 482 17.27 -5.26 36.84
N LEU A 483 17.77 -6.37 36.30
CA LEU A 483 18.79 -6.40 35.26
C LEU A 483 18.30 -5.63 34.02
N GLN A 484 17.07 -5.90 33.60
CA GLN A 484 16.47 -5.25 32.45
C GLN A 484 16.30 -3.74 32.66
N ARG A 485 15.89 -3.31 33.87
CA ARG A 485 15.81 -1.87 34.20
C ARG A 485 17.17 -1.18 34.10
N ILE A 486 18.22 -1.78 34.66
CA ILE A 486 19.58 -1.22 34.61
C ILE A 486 20.14 -1.24 33.18
N THR A 487 19.79 -2.27 32.41
CA THR A 487 20.24 -2.41 31.02
C THR A 487 19.56 -1.37 30.11
N GLU A 488 18.26 -1.14 30.30
CA GLU A 488 17.52 -0.12 29.54
C GLU A 488 17.94 1.29 29.95
N ASN A 489 18.06 1.59 31.24
CA ASN A 489 18.50 2.88 31.71
C ASN A 489 19.58 2.74 32.82
N PRO A 490 20.87 2.77 32.44
CA PRO A 490 21.97 2.58 33.40
C PRO A 490 22.17 3.78 34.33
N TYR A 491 21.64 4.96 33.98
CA TYR A 491 21.76 6.20 34.75
C TYR A 491 20.39 6.86 34.90
N PRO A 492 19.45 6.23 35.65
CA PRO A 492 18.12 6.80 35.83
C PRO A 492 18.22 8.14 36.60
N ASP A 493 17.43 9.14 36.19
CA ASP A 493 17.32 10.38 36.96
C ASP A 493 16.75 10.04 38.35
N PRO A 494 17.41 10.41 39.46
CA PRO A 494 16.90 10.17 40.81
C PRO A 494 15.50 10.74 41.07
N LYS A 495 15.04 11.70 40.25
CA LYS A 495 13.70 12.30 40.33
C LYS A 495 12.64 11.54 39.53
N GLU A 496 13.03 10.63 38.63
CA GLU A 496 12.12 9.81 37.84
C GLU A 496 11.74 8.55 38.62
N THR A 497 10.49 8.48 39.08
CA THR A 497 9.97 7.39 39.92
C THR A 497 9.37 6.22 39.14
N ALA A 498 9.24 6.34 37.82
CA ALA A 498 8.83 5.26 36.92
C ALA A 498 10.05 4.74 36.13
N SER A 499 10.00 3.47 35.72
CA SER A 499 10.96 2.88 34.78
C SER A 499 11.07 3.75 33.53
N SER A 500 12.02 4.70 33.50
CA SER A 500 12.15 5.65 32.39
C SER A 500 12.84 4.96 31.22
N THR A 501 12.02 4.28 30.46
CA THR A 501 12.40 3.82 29.13
C THR A 501 12.80 5.03 28.30
N ASP A 502 13.97 4.97 27.67
CA ASP A 502 14.51 6.06 26.86
C ASP A 502 13.88 6.05 25.47
N PHE A 503 12.73 6.71 25.36
CA PHE A 503 12.01 6.88 24.10
C PHE A 503 12.79 7.69 23.06
N SER A 504 13.82 8.46 23.45
CA SER A 504 14.67 9.17 22.49
C SER A 504 15.43 8.17 21.60
N ARG A 505 15.91 7.04 22.16
CA ARG A 505 16.57 5.98 21.38
C ARG A 505 15.60 5.32 20.42
N ARG A 506 14.40 4.99 20.88
CA ARG A 506 13.35 4.41 20.04
C ARG A 506 13.01 5.36 18.88
N ASN A 507 12.87 6.64 19.15
CA ASN A 507 12.60 7.66 18.14
C ASN A 507 13.68 7.70 17.04
N ARG A 508 14.97 7.44 17.36
CA ARG A 508 16.04 7.34 16.34
C ARG A 508 15.85 6.15 15.41
N PHE A 509 15.45 4.99 15.92
CA PHE A 509 15.12 3.83 15.08
C PHE A 509 13.92 4.13 14.16
N LEU A 510 12.87 4.73 14.72
CA LEU A 510 11.68 5.08 13.94
C LEU A 510 11.98 6.16 12.87
N ASN A 511 12.84 7.14 13.17
CA ASN A 511 13.31 8.11 12.19
C ASN A 511 14.06 7.44 11.03
N HIS A 512 14.88 6.42 11.32
CA HIS A 512 15.56 5.65 10.28
C HIS A 512 14.55 4.92 9.37
N LEU A 513 13.50 4.33 9.94
CA LEU A 513 12.45 3.65 9.17
C LEU A 513 11.64 4.64 8.32
N LEU A 514 11.26 5.79 8.88
CA LEU A 514 10.56 6.86 8.14
C LEU A 514 11.40 7.42 6.98
N ALA A 515 12.71 7.55 7.18
CA ALA A 515 13.62 8.06 6.15
C ALA A 515 13.64 7.18 4.88
N ARG A 516 13.33 5.88 4.98
CA ARG A 516 13.20 4.99 3.81
C ARG A 516 12.08 5.43 2.86
N PHE A 517 11.10 6.14 3.38
CA PHE A 517 9.96 6.67 2.63
C PHE A 517 10.05 8.19 2.39
N GLY A 518 11.16 8.82 2.78
CA GLY A 518 11.33 10.27 2.68
C GLY A 518 10.48 11.07 3.68
N GLU A 519 9.97 10.44 4.73
CA GLU A 519 9.06 11.08 5.70
C GLU A 519 9.81 11.59 6.93
N GLN A 520 9.34 12.70 7.50
CA GLN A 520 9.90 13.31 8.71
C GLN A 520 8.78 13.92 9.58
N LEU A 521 8.83 13.69 10.89
CA LEU A 521 7.89 14.26 11.88
C LEU A 521 8.57 15.31 12.79
N THR A 522 9.54 16.05 12.25
CA THR A 522 10.35 17.01 13.01
C THR A 522 9.50 18.15 13.57
N ASP A 523 8.68 18.80 12.74
CA ASP A 523 7.83 19.92 13.16
C ASP A 523 6.86 19.50 14.27
N TYR A 524 6.30 18.29 14.15
CA TYR A 524 5.42 17.71 15.17
C TYR A 524 6.15 17.52 16.50
N SER A 525 7.40 17.01 16.47
CA SER A 525 8.20 16.81 17.68
C SER A 525 8.49 18.10 18.44
N LEU A 526 8.69 19.22 17.73
CA LEU A 526 8.97 20.52 18.36
C LEU A 526 7.78 21.04 19.16
N ILE A 527 6.57 20.85 18.65
CA ILE A 527 5.35 21.40 19.26
C ILE A 527 4.83 20.48 20.36
N LEU A 528 5.07 19.18 20.25
CA LEU A 528 4.56 18.19 21.20
C LEU A 528 5.06 18.46 22.63
N HIS A 529 6.31 18.89 22.81
CA HIS A 529 6.86 19.23 24.12
C HIS A 529 6.06 20.32 24.85
N ASP A 530 5.54 21.31 24.13
CA ASP A 530 4.75 22.41 24.71
C ASP A 530 3.29 22.02 24.99
N LEU A 531 2.81 20.94 24.38
CA LEU A 531 1.41 20.49 24.48
C LEU A 531 1.18 19.42 25.54
N MET A 532 2.22 18.68 25.94
CA MET A 532 2.08 17.56 26.86
C MET A 532 1.95 18.04 28.32
N PRO A 533 0.93 17.58 29.07
CA PRO A 533 0.75 17.96 30.47
C PRO A 533 1.82 17.32 31.37
N GLU A 534 2.20 18.01 32.44
CA GLU A 534 3.10 17.48 33.47
C GLU A 534 2.46 16.27 34.19
N GLY A 535 3.22 15.18 34.36
CA GLY A 535 2.78 13.97 35.07
C GLY A 535 2.02 12.94 34.23
N GLY A 536 1.88 13.16 32.91
CA GLY A 536 1.32 12.21 31.96
C GLY A 536 2.38 11.46 31.13
N MET A 537 1.97 10.96 29.96
CA MET A 537 2.87 10.40 28.95
C MET A 537 3.93 11.44 28.54
N SER A 538 5.18 11.03 28.37
CA SER A 538 6.23 11.95 27.89
C SER A 538 6.01 12.31 26.41
N ALA A 539 6.50 13.49 25.98
CA ALA A 539 6.46 13.88 24.57
C ALA A 539 7.18 12.87 23.66
N ASP A 540 8.32 12.33 24.10
CA ASP A 540 9.07 11.32 23.34
C ASP A 540 8.29 10.00 23.22
N GLU A 541 7.58 9.58 24.27
CA GLU A 541 6.72 8.40 24.22
C GLU A 541 5.57 8.60 23.23
N LYS A 542 4.87 9.73 23.30
CA LYS A 542 3.78 10.06 22.38
C LYS A 542 4.28 10.10 20.93
N LEU A 543 5.42 10.76 20.70
CA LEU A 543 6.06 10.83 19.38
C LEU A 543 6.42 9.44 18.83
N ALA A 544 6.95 8.54 19.67
CA ALA A 544 7.29 7.19 19.24
C ALA A 544 6.04 6.40 18.82
N ARG A 545 4.95 6.50 19.61
CA ARG A 545 3.65 5.86 19.30
C ARG A 545 3.06 6.39 17.99
N ASP A 546 3.09 7.70 17.78
CA ASP A 546 2.57 8.32 16.56
C ASP A 546 3.37 7.94 15.32
N LYS A 547 4.71 7.90 15.42
CA LYS A 547 5.56 7.41 14.33
C LYS A 547 5.29 5.95 13.99
N GLN A 548 5.03 5.11 14.99
CA GLN A 548 4.64 3.72 14.76
C GLN A 548 3.28 3.61 14.09
N ALA A 549 2.29 4.38 14.52
CA ALA A 549 0.98 4.43 13.87
C ALA A 549 1.09 4.92 12.41
N PHE A 550 1.90 5.95 12.17
CA PHE A 550 2.18 6.48 10.84
C PHE A 550 2.86 5.45 9.94
N LEU A 551 3.90 4.75 10.45
CA LEU A 551 4.59 3.69 9.72
C LEU A 551 3.67 2.50 9.44
N ALA A 552 2.92 2.04 10.44
CA ALA A 552 2.03 0.88 10.35
C ALA A 552 0.93 1.05 9.29
N ASP A 553 0.43 2.28 9.13
CA ASP A 553 -0.59 2.61 8.14
C ASP A 553 -0.01 3.18 6.84
N TYR A 554 1.33 3.26 6.74
CA TYR A 554 2.03 3.91 5.62
C TYR A 554 1.59 3.42 4.23
N PRO A 555 1.38 2.11 3.97
CA PRO A 555 0.89 1.64 2.68
C PRO A 555 -0.42 2.31 2.27
N ARG A 556 -1.35 2.52 3.21
CA ARG A 556 -2.63 3.18 2.93
C ARG A 556 -2.46 4.69 2.77
N ILE A 557 -1.73 5.37 3.65
CA ILE A 557 -1.60 6.84 3.59
C ILE A 557 -0.63 7.33 2.52
N SER A 558 0.22 6.47 1.95
CA SER A 558 1.10 6.80 0.84
C SER A 558 0.45 6.55 -0.52
N SER A 559 -0.20 5.39 -0.71
CA SER A 559 -0.85 5.01 -1.97
C SER A 559 -2.13 5.80 -2.23
N ALA A 560 -2.87 6.15 -1.17
CA ALA A 560 -4.21 6.70 -1.28
C ALA A 560 -4.29 8.19 -0.93
N ARG A 561 -3.18 8.94 -1.02
CA ARG A 561 -3.11 10.37 -0.62
C ARG A 561 -4.24 11.21 -1.21
N GLY A 562 -4.51 11.02 -2.50
CA GLY A 562 -5.58 11.70 -3.23
C GLY A 562 -6.91 10.96 -3.27
N ALA A 563 -7.11 9.90 -2.50
CA ALA A 563 -8.37 9.16 -2.50
C ALA A 563 -9.42 9.86 -1.62
N GLY A 564 -10.61 10.07 -2.17
CA GLY A 564 -11.79 10.52 -1.43
C GLY A 564 -12.43 9.39 -0.62
N PHE A 565 -13.38 9.71 0.24
CA PHE A 565 -14.16 8.69 0.95
C PHE A 565 -15.28 8.13 0.05
N ASP A 566 -15.70 6.90 0.33
CA ASP A 566 -16.78 6.22 -0.39
C ASP A 566 -18.13 6.58 0.24
N TYR A 567 -18.81 7.61 -0.27
CA TYR A 567 -20.10 8.03 0.29
C TYR A 567 -21.23 7.00 0.10
N THR A 568 -21.04 5.96 -0.73
CA THR A 568 -22.02 4.89 -0.93
C THR A 568 -21.91 3.80 0.14
N ALA A 569 -20.73 3.66 0.76
CA ALA A 569 -20.46 2.73 1.84
C ALA A 569 -20.84 3.28 3.23
N PRO A 570 -21.11 2.41 4.22
CA PRO A 570 -21.25 2.83 5.61
C PRO A 570 -19.97 3.49 6.16
N ASN A 571 -20.11 4.29 7.22
CA ASN A 571 -19.00 5.05 7.82
C ASN A 571 -17.91 4.14 8.43
N VAL A 572 -18.27 2.91 8.80
CA VAL A 572 -17.36 1.86 9.24
C VAL A 572 -17.54 0.68 8.31
N GLY A 573 -16.48 0.32 7.59
CA GLY A 573 -16.44 -0.83 6.70
C GLY A 573 -15.60 -1.98 7.28
N PRO A 574 -15.53 -3.12 6.57
CA PRO A 574 -14.73 -4.28 6.99
C PRO A 574 -13.21 -4.02 7.03
N THR A 575 -12.73 -2.94 6.40
CA THR A 575 -11.32 -2.53 6.36
C THR A 575 -11.00 -1.35 7.29
N GLY A 576 -11.95 -0.94 8.14
CA GLY A 576 -11.80 0.19 9.07
C GLY A 576 -12.72 1.37 8.72
N ALA A 577 -12.36 2.56 9.23
CA ALA A 577 -13.12 3.79 9.00
C ALA A 577 -13.10 4.18 7.51
N ASN A 578 -14.28 4.49 6.97
CA ASN A 578 -14.46 4.99 5.61
C ASN A 578 -14.14 6.49 5.56
N ILE A 579 -12.85 6.80 5.49
CA ILE A 579 -12.33 8.16 5.40
C ILE A 579 -11.43 8.33 4.19
N SER A 580 -11.29 9.58 3.74
CA SER A 580 -10.35 9.93 2.67
C SER A 580 -8.91 9.63 3.09
N GLY A 581 -8.03 9.37 2.12
CA GLY A 581 -6.62 9.16 2.43
C GLY A 581 -5.93 10.43 2.94
N LEU A 582 -6.33 11.61 2.44
CA LEU A 582 -5.83 12.90 2.92
C LEU A 582 -6.20 13.11 4.40
N GLU A 583 -7.45 12.85 4.78
CA GLU A 583 -7.90 12.95 6.17
C GLU A 583 -7.08 12.01 7.06
N LYS A 584 -6.96 10.73 6.70
CA LYS A 584 -6.22 9.74 7.49
C LYS A 584 -4.76 10.15 7.68
N ARG A 585 -4.12 10.64 6.62
CA ARG A 585 -2.73 11.10 6.63
C ARG A 585 -2.55 12.32 7.54
N ILE A 586 -3.43 13.32 7.45
CA ILE A 586 -3.38 14.51 8.31
C ILE A 586 -3.62 14.13 9.77
N ARG A 587 -4.58 13.24 10.07
CA ARG A 587 -4.82 12.76 11.44
C ARG A 587 -3.56 12.15 12.05
N LEU A 588 -2.87 11.27 11.32
CA LEU A 588 -1.62 10.65 11.78
C LEU A 588 -0.48 11.67 11.91
N ALA A 589 -0.34 12.60 10.96
CA ALA A 589 0.67 13.66 11.02
C ALA A 589 0.49 14.62 12.20
N LEU A 590 -0.76 14.79 12.67
CA LEU A 590 -1.12 15.64 13.81
C LEU A 590 -1.26 14.85 15.13
N GLY A 591 -1.04 13.53 15.13
CA GLY A 591 -1.23 12.67 16.30
C GLY A 591 -2.67 12.70 16.87
N ILE A 592 -3.67 12.75 15.98
CA ILE A 592 -5.11 12.73 16.32
C ILE A 592 -5.61 11.29 16.36
N GLU A 593 -6.02 10.84 17.54
CA GLU A 593 -6.41 9.43 17.80
C GLU A 593 -7.92 9.18 17.81
N GLY A 594 -8.75 10.23 17.73
CA GLY A 594 -10.21 10.09 17.81
C GLY A 594 -10.82 9.24 16.70
N GLU A 595 -11.99 8.67 16.94
CA GLU A 595 -12.75 7.96 15.90
C GLU A 595 -13.29 8.96 14.85
N PRO A 596 -13.09 8.74 13.54
CA PRO A 596 -13.51 9.70 12.52
C PRO A 596 -15.02 9.98 12.44
N ALA A 597 -15.86 9.07 12.94
CA ALA A 597 -17.32 9.22 12.94
C ALA A 597 -17.89 9.67 14.29
N ALA A 598 -17.03 9.90 15.30
CA ALA A 598 -17.49 10.39 16.59
C ALA A 598 -17.95 11.84 16.48
N SER A 599 -19.06 12.17 17.15
CA SER A 599 -19.47 13.55 17.39
C SER A 599 -18.33 14.30 18.08
N LEU A 600 -17.89 15.39 17.45
CA LEU A 600 -16.94 16.38 17.97
C LEU A 600 -17.67 17.49 18.74
N ALA A 601 -18.99 17.62 18.53
CA ALA A 601 -19.84 18.40 19.42
C ALA A 601 -19.74 17.85 20.85
N GLY A 602 -19.34 18.71 21.79
CA GLY A 602 -19.04 18.34 23.19
C GLY A 602 -17.69 18.88 23.67
N GLY A 603 -16.76 19.13 22.74
CA GLY A 603 -15.50 19.83 23.02
C GLY A 603 -14.44 19.00 23.76
N ASP A 604 -14.64 17.69 23.89
CA ASP A 604 -13.77 16.76 24.62
C ASP A 604 -13.03 15.77 23.72
N LYS A 605 -13.37 15.72 22.42
CA LYS A 605 -12.78 14.78 21.45
C LYS A 605 -11.93 15.46 20.40
N ASP A 606 -10.82 14.80 20.09
CA ASP A 606 -9.86 15.22 19.09
C ASP A 606 -10.28 14.73 17.69
N GLY A 607 -10.24 15.62 16.70
CA GLY A 607 -10.69 15.31 15.35
C GLY A 607 -11.03 16.53 14.52
N PHE A 608 -11.38 16.26 13.26
CA PHE A 608 -11.95 17.23 12.33
C PHE A 608 -12.81 16.50 11.30
N TYR A 609 -13.67 17.25 10.62
CA TYR A 609 -14.38 16.79 9.43
C TYR A 609 -13.69 17.31 8.17
N LEU A 610 -13.62 16.48 7.12
CA LEU A 610 -13.24 16.90 5.76
C LEU A 610 -14.48 16.89 4.87
N VAL A 611 -14.79 18.03 4.27
CA VAL A 611 -15.93 18.19 3.34
C VAL A 611 -15.42 18.49 1.95
N GLU A 612 -15.80 17.65 0.99
CA GLU A 612 -15.52 17.84 -0.42
C GLU A 612 -16.66 18.64 -1.06
N HIS A 613 -16.36 19.82 -1.59
CA HIS A 613 -17.41 20.70 -2.08
C HIS A 613 -18.10 20.14 -3.33
N ILE A 614 -17.39 19.37 -4.16
CA ILE A 614 -17.97 18.72 -5.36
C ILE A 614 -19.14 17.79 -5.03
N LEU A 615 -19.17 17.24 -3.80
CA LEU A 615 -20.26 16.37 -3.34
C LEU A 615 -21.49 17.18 -2.89
N LEU A 616 -21.33 18.48 -2.66
CA LEU A 616 -22.42 19.40 -2.35
C LEU A 616 -23.10 19.97 -3.61
N ARG A 617 -22.60 19.61 -4.80
CA ARG A 617 -23.21 20.04 -6.06
C ARG A 617 -24.66 19.54 -6.18
N PRO A 618 -25.53 20.28 -6.86
CA PRO A 618 -26.88 19.82 -7.17
C PRO A 618 -26.85 18.52 -7.99
N MET A 619 -27.81 17.63 -7.75
CA MET A 619 -27.98 16.36 -8.46
C MET A 619 -29.40 16.24 -9.02
N GLU A 620 -29.62 15.22 -9.84
CA GLU A 620 -30.96 14.79 -10.28
C GLU A 620 -31.92 14.64 -9.08
N GLY A 621 -33.05 15.36 -9.13
CA GLY A 621 -34.04 15.51 -8.06
C GLY A 621 -33.97 16.84 -7.31
N ASP A 622 -32.84 17.55 -7.37
CA ASP A 622 -32.68 18.87 -6.75
C ASP A 622 -33.37 19.98 -7.54
N GLU A 623 -33.85 19.71 -8.76
CA GLU A 623 -34.73 20.58 -9.54
C GLU A 623 -36.02 21.00 -8.81
N HIS A 624 -36.37 20.29 -7.73
CA HIS A 624 -37.54 20.55 -6.91
C HIS A 624 -37.24 21.36 -5.63
N GLN A 625 -35.99 21.76 -5.41
CA GLN A 625 -35.62 22.61 -4.27
C GLN A 625 -35.99 24.08 -4.51
N GLU A 626 -36.16 24.83 -3.41
CA GLU A 626 -36.32 26.29 -3.50
C GLU A 626 -35.00 26.94 -3.95
N VAL A 627 -35.09 27.89 -4.90
CA VAL A 627 -33.97 28.66 -5.42
C VAL A 627 -33.93 30.07 -4.80
N PRO A 628 -32.75 30.69 -4.63
CA PRO A 628 -31.41 30.19 -4.99
C PRO A 628 -30.90 29.10 -4.04
N LEU A 629 -30.16 28.12 -4.57
CA LEU A 629 -29.58 27.02 -3.81
C LEU A 629 -28.47 27.48 -2.86
N LEU A 630 -27.74 28.54 -3.24
CA LEU A 630 -26.74 29.18 -2.39
C LEU A 630 -26.81 30.69 -2.58
N THR A 631 -26.95 31.44 -1.49
CA THR A 631 -26.82 32.89 -1.46
C THR A 631 -25.42 33.30 -0.97
N GLY A 632 -24.94 34.46 -1.42
CA GLY A 632 -23.63 34.98 -1.00
C GLY A 632 -22.44 34.15 -1.49
N ALA A 633 -22.57 33.52 -2.67
CA ALA A 633 -21.49 32.75 -3.28
C ALA A 633 -20.27 33.64 -3.55
N SER A 634 -19.13 33.27 -2.98
CA SER A 634 -17.86 34.00 -3.13
C SER A 634 -17.21 33.84 -4.51
N HIS A 635 -17.58 32.78 -5.23
CA HIS A 635 -17.04 32.41 -6.53
C HIS A 635 -18.14 31.88 -7.45
N LYS A 636 -17.94 32.03 -8.76
CA LYS A 636 -18.82 31.46 -9.79
C LYS A 636 -18.96 29.94 -9.67
N ASP A 637 -17.86 29.26 -9.33
CA ASP A 637 -17.83 27.82 -9.07
C ASP A 637 -17.43 27.56 -7.61
N PRO A 638 -18.40 27.35 -6.71
CA PRO A 638 -18.13 27.07 -5.30
C PRO A 638 -17.89 25.57 -5.01
N TYR A 639 -17.94 24.70 -6.03
CA TYR A 639 -17.95 23.25 -5.85
C TYR A 639 -16.62 22.61 -6.27
N SER A 640 -16.09 23.01 -7.41
CA SER A 640 -14.93 22.32 -7.98
C SER A 640 -13.65 22.60 -7.21
N LEU A 641 -12.84 21.54 -7.05
CA LEU A 641 -11.45 21.60 -6.58
C LEU A 641 -11.29 22.30 -5.21
N GLN A 642 -12.28 22.15 -4.33
CA GLN A 642 -12.32 22.80 -3.01
C GLN A 642 -12.64 21.79 -1.92
N VAL A 643 -11.94 21.92 -0.79
CA VAL A 643 -12.17 21.14 0.43
C VAL A 643 -12.22 22.04 1.66
N SER A 644 -13.07 21.69 2.62
CA SER A 644 -13.15 22.36 3.92
C SER A 644 -12.80 21.40 5.05
N PHE A 645 -11.91 21.83 5.93
CA PHE A 645 -11.54 21.17 7.17
C PHE A 645 -12.22 21.88 8.34
N LEU A 646 -13.03 21.15 9.12
CA LEU A 646 -13.78 21.72 10.24
C LEU A 646 -13.27 21.13 11.55
N PHE A 647 -12.61 21.97 12.35
CA PHE A 647 -12.05 21.62 13.66
C PHE A 647 -12.91 22.20 14.80
N PRO A 648 -13.03 21.50 15.95
CA PRO A 648 -13.59 22.10 17.16
C PRO A 648 -12.61 23.12 17.74
N ASP A 649 -13.12 24.23 18.27
CA ASP A 649 -12.28 25.32 18.79
C ASP A 649 -12.03 25.25 20.32
N GLU A 650 -12.67 24.31 21.02
CA GLU A 650 -12.70 24.28 22.49
C GLU A 650 -11.53 23.56 23.16
N LEU A 651 -10.92 22.58 22.49
CA LEU A 651 -9.87 21.74 23.06
C LEU A 651 -8.60 22.55 23.40
N PRO A 652 -7.93 22.29 24.55
CA PRO A 652 -6.72 23.03 24.93
C PRO A 652 -5.62 23.04 23.85
N ARG A 653 -5.33 21.88 23.23
CA ARG A 653 -4.37 21.81 22.11
C ARG A 653 -4.80 22.64 20.92
N PHE A 654 -6.10 22.68 20.61
CA PHE A 654 -6.66 23.49 19.52
C PHE A 654 -6.78 24.98 19.85
N LYS A 655 -6.65 25.39 21.12
CA LYS A 655 -6.53 26.81 21.50
C LYS A 655 -5.09 27.32 21.43
N ASN A 656 -4.10 26.43 21.38
CA ASN A 656 -2.70 26.79 21.24
C ASN A 656 -2.41 27.34 19.82
N ALA A 657 -1.93 28.58 19.74
CA ALA A 657 -1.68 29.27 18.46
C ALA A 657 -0.59 28.60 17.61
N ALA A 658 0.49 28.12 18.22
CA ALA A 658 1.53 27.39 17.50
C ALA A 658 0.99 26.07 16.92
N PHE A 659 0.12 25.38 17.67
CA PHE A 659 -0.51 24.17 17.17
C PHE A 659 -1.50 24.43 16.03
N ARG A 660 -2.30 25.51 16.09
CA ARG A 660 -3.15 25.92 14.95
C ARG A 660 -2.32 26.22 13.70
N GLN A 661 -1.22 26.96 13.84
CA GLN A 661 -0.32 27.26 12.72
C GLN A 661 0.27 25.98 12.12
N PHE A 662 0.63 25.01 12.95
CA PHE A 662 1.11 23.72 12.50
C PHE A 662 0.04 22.88 11.78
N ILE A 663 -1.21 22.91 12.24
CA ILE A 663 -2.34 22.31 11.53
C ILE A 663 -2.48 22.91 10.13
N GLU A 664 -2.50 24.23 10.03
CA GLU A 664 -2.64 24.93 8.73
C GLU A 664 -1.48 24.61 7.79
N GLN A 665 -0.24 24.59 8.28
CA GLN A 665 0.94 24.21 7.50
C GLN A 665 0.88 22.75 7.05
N THR A 666 0.44 21.84 7.93
CA THR A 666 0.29 20.42 7.62
C THR A 666 -0.78 20.24 6.55
N ILE A 667 -1.96 20.84 6.71
CA ILE A 667 -3.03 20.80 5.70
C ILE A 667 -2.51 21.31 4.36
N ARG A 668 -1.81 22.45 4.34
CA ARG A 668 -1.25 23.01 3.10
C ARG A 668 -0.21 22.11 2.45
N ARG A 669 0.63 21.42 3.23
CA ARG A 669 1.67 20.51 2.73
C ARG A 669 1.07 19.22 2.18
N GLU A 670 0.07 18.66 2.86
CA GLU A 670 -0.50 17.36 2.50
C GLU A 670 -1.61 17.46 1.44
N THR A 671 -2.28 18.62 1.30
CA THR A 671 -3.35 18.80 0.33
C THR A 671 -2.79 18.86 -1.11
N PRO A 672 -3.39 18.13 -2.08
CA PRO A 672 -3.00 18.23 -3.48
C PRO A 672 -3.02 19.67 -4.01
N VAL A 673 -1.98 20.07 -4.75
CA VAL A 673 -1.75 21.47 -5.18
C VAL A 673 -2.90 22.09 -6.00
N HIS A 674 -3.69 21.26 -6.69
CA HIS A 674 -4.81 21.72 -7.50
C HIS A 674 -6.09 21.94 -6.69
N LEU A 675 -6.11 21.56 -5.40
CA LEU A 675 -7.24 21.75 -4.50
C LEU A 675 -7.01 22.97 -3.61
N THR A 676 -8.08 23.70 -3.33
CA THR A 676 -8.07 24.83 -2.40
C THR A 676 -8.61 24.37 -1.04
N PRO A 677 -7.77 24.32 0.01
CA PRO A 677 -8.22 23.98 1.36
C PRO A 677 -8.72 25.21 2.12
N TYR A 678 -9.84 25.07 2.81
CA TYR A 678 -10.35 26.02 3.80
C TYR A 678 -10.32 25.41 5.19
N VAL A 679 -9.93 26.18 6.20
CA VAL A 679 -9.89 25.73 7.60
C VAL A 679 -10.90 26.54 8.40
N HIS A 680 -11.82 25.83 9.05
CA HIS A 680 -12.87 26.40 9.88
C HIS A 680 -12.73 25.90 11.31
N TRP A 681 -12.81 26.83 12.25
CA TRP A 681 -12.86 26.57 13.68
C TRP A 681 -14.30 26.80 14.15
N LEU A 682 -14.94 25.76 14.67
CA LEU A 682 -16.34 25.82 15.09
C LEU A 682 -16.44 25.68 16.60
N ASP A 683 -17.24 26.56 17.21
CA ASP A 683 -17.72 26.36 18.57
C ASP A 683 -18.63 25.13 18.67
N ASN A 684 -18.88 24.69 19.90
CA ASN A 684 -19.71 23.51 20.17
C ASN A 684 -21.11 23.60 19.54
N ALA A 685 -21.74 24.78 19.50
CA ALA A 685 -23.08 24.96 18.97
C ALA A 685 -23.08 24.89 17.43
N ALA A 686 -22.12 25.54 16.80
CA ALA A 686 -21.89 25.50 15.36
C ALA A 686 -21.52 24.09 14.89
N MET A 687 -20.66 23.37 15.63
CA MET A 687 -20.30 21.98 15.34
C MET A 687 -21.51 21.06 15.41
N ALA A 688 -22.33 21.17 16.47
CA ALA A 688 -23.55 20.36 16.59
C ALA A 688 -24.54 20.60 15.44
N LYS A 689 -24.72 21.86 15.02
CA LYS A 689 -25.56 22.23 13.87
C LYS A 689 -25.01 21.66 12.56
N PHE A 690 -23.70 21.79 12.35
CA PHE A 690 -23.01 21.25 11.18
C PHE A 690 -23.18 19.73 11.10
N GLU A 691 -22.87 18.99 12.17
CA GLU A 691 -22.94 17.53 12.15
C GLU A 691 -24.36 17.02 11.89
N ALA A 692 -25.38 17.67 12.45
CA ALA A 692 -26.77 17.31 12.20
C ALA A 692 -27.15 17.47 10.72
N ALA A 693 -26.74 18.58 10.10
CA ALA A 693 -26.95 18.83 8.67
C ALA A 693 -26.15 17.85 7.80
N TYR A 694 -24.87 17.64 8.12
CA TYR A 694 -23.97 16.75 7.38
C TYR A 694 -24.44 15.30 7.41
N ARG A 695 -24.87 14.79 8.58
CA ARG A 695 -25.41 13.42 8.71
C ARG A 695 -26.66 13.21 7.85
N ASN A 696 -27.61 14.16 7.89
CA ASN A 696 -28.83 14.10 7.08
C ASN A 696 -28.52 14.15 5.57
N TRP A 697 -27.65 15.08 5.16
CA TRP A 697 -27.19 15.18 3.78
C TRP A 697 -26.53 13.89 3.30
N LEU A 698 -25.60 13.33 4.07
CA LEU A 698 -24.87 12.13 3.70
C LEU A 698 -25.78 10.91 3.57
N GLU A 699 -26.76 10.77 4.47
CA GLU A 699 -27.74 9.68 4.42
C GLU A 699 -28.60 9.74 3.15
N LYS A 700 -29.12 10.94 2.81
CA LYS A 700 -29.89 11.15 1.58
C LYS A 700 -29.06 10.88 0.33
N ARG A 701 -27.83 11.42 0.27
CA ARG A 701 -26.90 11.21 -0.83
C ARG A 701 -26.60 9.73 -1.01
N ARG A 702 -26.27 9.02 0.08
CA ARG A 702 -26.03 7.58 0.06
C ARG A 702 -27.25 6.83 -0.46
N GLY A 703 -28.45 7.15 0.02
CA GLY A 703 -29.70 6.54 -0.44
C GLY A 703 -29.93 6.69 -1.95
N HIS A 704 -29.73 7.89 -2.48
CA HIS A 704 -29.87 8.18 -3.91
C HIS A 704 -28.93 7.30 -4.75
N TRP A 705 -27.63 7.31 -4.48
CA TRP A 705 -26.64 6.60 -5.29
C TRP A 705 -26.73 5.07 -5.17
N ARG A 706 -27.09 4.57 -3.98
CA ARG A 706 -27.38 3.15 -3.80
C ARG A 706 -28.61 2.72 -4.59
N GLY A 707 -29.65 3.55 -4.63
CA GLY A 707 -30.82 3.32 -5.50
C GLY A 707 -30.45 3.34 -6.99
N LYS A 708 -29.73 4.38 -7.44
CA LYS A 708 -29.34 4.58 -8.85
C LYS A 708 -28.51 3.44 -9.41
N TYR A 709 -27.60 2.86 -8.61
CA TYR A 709 -26.71 1.77 -9.07
C TYR A 709 -27.03 0.38 -8.48
N GLY A 710 -28.04 0.28 -7.62
CA GLY A 710 -28.45 -0.97 -6.98
C GLY A 710 -27.44 -1.52 -5.95
N LEU A 711 -26.74 -0.66 -5.21
CA LEU A 711 -25.62 -0.98 -4.30
C LEU A 711 -26.01 -1.46 -2.90
#